data_AF-A0A341B317-F1
#
_entry.id   AF-A0A341B317-F1
#
_cell.length_a   1.000
_cell.length_b   1.000
_cell.length_c   1.000
_cell.angle_alpha   90.00
_cell.angle_beta   90.00
_cell.angle_gamma   90.00
#
_symmetry.space_group_name_H-M   'P 1'
#
loop_
_entity.id
_entity.type
_entity.pdbx_description
1 polymer ?
#
loop_
_entity_poly.entity_id
_entity_poly.type
_entity_poly.pdbx_seq_one_letter_code
_entity_poly.pdbx_strand_id
1 'polypeptide(L)'
;MELSAALLLLLLSLCEAPAVPALRLGIYVHATLELFALMVVVFELCMKLRWLGLHTFIRHRRTMVKTSVLVVQFVEAIVVLVRQTSHVRVTRALRCIFLVDCRYCGGVRRNLRQIFQSLPPFMDILSLLLFFMIIFAILGFYLFSPNPSDPYFSTLENSIVSLFVLLTTANFPDVMMPSYSRNPWSCVFFIVYLSIELYFIMNLLLAVVFDTFNDIEKHKFKSLLLHKRTAIQHAYRLLISQRGPAGISYRQFEGLMRFYKPRMTAGERYLTFKALNQSNSPLLSLKDFQDIYEVAALKWKAKRNRDHWFDELPRTAFLIFKGINILVKSKAFQYFMYLVVAVNGVWILVETFMLKGGNFFSKHVPWSYLVFLTIYGVELFLKVAGLGPVEYLSSGWNLFDFFVTAFAFLGLLALAFNMEPFYFIVVLRPLQLLRLFKLKKRYRNVLDTMFELLPRMASLGLTLLTFYYSFAIVGMEFFCGILYPNCCNTSTVADAYRWLNHTVDNRTVVEEGYYYLNNFDNILNSFVTLFELTVVNNWYIIMEGITSQTSHWSRLYFMTFYIVTMVVMTIIVAFILEAFVFRMNYSRKNRDSEVDSGITLEKEISKDELIAVLKLYQEAWGAASDIAQLLKILSQMERYEQNTLVFLGRRSRTKSDLSLKMYQEEIQEWYEEHARKQERQQRQLSGCVVPSTPQPPGSRQRSQTIT
;
A
#
# COMPACT_ATOMS: atom_id res chain seq x y z
N MET A 1 -3.35 -5.37 20.05
CA MET A 1 -2.37 -4.88 21.04
C MET A 1 -1.16 -4.29 20.33
N GLU A 2 -0.36 -5.05 19.56
CA GLU A 2 0.84 -4.50 18.90
C GLU A 2 0.58 -3.22 18.08
N LEU A 3 -0.37 -3.29 17.14
CA LEU A 3 -0.67 -2.16 16.24
C LEU A 3 -1.25 -0.96 16.99
N SER A 4 -2.13 -1.20 17.95
CA SER A 4 -2.78 -0.13 18.72
C SER A 4 -1.79 0.58 19.64
N ALA A 5 -0.88 -0.15 20.29
CA ALA A 5 0.16 0.44 21.14
C ALA A 5 1.16 1.27 20.31
N ALA A 6 1.59 0.75 19.17
CA ALA A 6 2.48 1.49 18.27
C ALA A 6 1.79 2.75 17.71
N LEU A 7 0.53 2.66 17.27
CA LEU A 7 -0.19 3.81 16.74
C LEU A 7 -0.44 4.86 17.82
N LEU A 8 -0.77 4.45 19.05
CA LEU A 8 -0.92 5.34 20.19
C LEU A 8 0.38 6.10 20.48
N LEU A 9 1.53 5.43 20.49
CA LEU A 9 2.85 6.06 20.70
C LEU A 9 3.19 7.09 19.61
N LEU A 10 2.84 6.83 18.36
CA LEU A 10 3.05 7.78 17.27
C LEU A 10 2.10 8.98 17.41
N LEU A 11 0.81 8.74 17.66
CA LEU A 11 -0.20 9.79 17.81
C LEU A 11 -0.01 10.64 19.06
N LEU A 12 0.70 10.15 20.07
CA LEU A 12 1.03 10.93 21.26
C LEU A 12 1.85 12.19 20.92
N SER A 13 2.59 12.18 19.81
CA SER A 13 3.29 13.36 19.29
C SER A 13 2.38 14.53 18.91
N LEU A 14 1.06 14.32 18.72
CA LEU A 14 0.12 15.44 18.52
C LEU A 14 -0.12 16.25 19.80
N CYS A 15 0.01 15.61 20.97
CA CYS A 15 -0.33 16.19 22.27
C CYS A 15 0.90 16.63 23.08
N GLU A 16 2.06 16.06 22.79
CA GLU A 16 3.35 16.41 23.39
C GLU A 16 3.89 17.73 22.82
N ALA A 17 4.59 18.53 23.62
CA ALA A 17 5.26 19.72 23.11
C ALA A 17 6.33 19.34 22.05
N PRO A 18 6.44 20.09 20.93
CA PRO A 18 5.54 21.15 20.48
C PRO A 18 4.21 20.57 19.93
N ALA A 19 3.11 20.94 20.58
CA ALA A 19 1.81 20.29 20.44
C ALA A 19 0.86 21.09 19.54
N VAL A 20 -0.13 20.41 18.97
CA VAL A 20 -1.28 21.10 18.37
C VAL A 20 -2.04 21.83 19.48
N PRO A 21 -2.27 23.15 19.41
CA PRO A 21 -2.80 23.93 20.53
C PRO A 21 -4.11 23.38 21.13
N ALA A 22 -5.02 22.91 20.28
CA ALA A 22 -6.31 22.33 20.69
C ALA A 22 -6.21 20.96 21.37
N LEU A 23 -5.10 20.23 21.19
CA LEU A 23 -4.88 18.87 21.69
C LEU A 23 -3.80 18.81 22.78
N ARG A 24 -3.33 19.96 23.26
CA ARG A 24 -2.25 20.04 24.25
C ARG A 24 -2.68 19.41 25.58
N LEU A 25 -1.92 18.42 26.03
CA LEU A 25 -2.14 17.77 27.32
C LEU A 25 -1.14 18.27 28.37
N GLY A 26 -1.52 18.12 29.65
CA GLY A 26 -0.60 18.34 30.77
C GLY A 26 0.59 17.37 30.71
N ILE A 27 1.75 17.80 31.20
CA ILE A 27 3.01 17.06 31.04
C ILE A 27 2.92 15.66 31.68
N TYR A 28 2.35 15.58 32.88
CA TYR A 28 2.12 14.33 33.57
C TYR A 28 1.17 13.39 32.82
N VAL A 29 0.15 13.92 32.12
CA VAL A 29 -0.83 13.11 31.39
C VAL A 29 -0.16 12.41 30.21
N HIS A 30 0.53 13.15 29.35
CA HIS A 30 1.17 12.50 28.20
C HIS A 30 2.33 11.60 28.63
N ALA A 31 3.09 11.95 29.67
CA ALA A 31 4.18 11.10 30.18
C ALA A 31 3.66 9.77 30.75
N THR A 32 2.54 9.78 31.49
CA THR A 32 1.92 8.55 32.00
C THR A 32 1.31 7.69 30.90
N LEU A 33 0.70 8.31 29.88
CA LEU A 33 0.23 7.61 28.67
C LEU A 33 1.39 6.96 27.90
N GLU A 34 2.52 7.65 27.78
CA GLU A 34 3.74 7.11 27.17
C GLU A 34 4.23 5.88 27.93
N LEU A 35 4.39 5.98 29.26
CA LEU A 35 4.82 4.86 30.10
C LEU A 35 3.87 3.66 29.99
N PHE A 36 2.56 3.89 30.00
CA PHE A 36 1.57 2.83 29.82
C PHE A 36 1.75 2.11 28.48
N ALA A 37 1.90 2.86 27.39
CA ALA A 37 2.10 2.29 26.06
C ALA A 37 3.42 1.51 25.96
N LEU A 38 4.51 2.03 26.56
CA LEU A 38 5.80 1.33 26.61
C LEU A 38 5.73 0.04 27.44
N MET A 39 4.96 0.01 28.53
CA MET A 39 4.74 -1.21 29.32
C MET A 39 3.99 -2.29 28.54
N VAL A 40 3.05 -1.92 27.67
CA VAL A 40 2.42 -2.88 26.74
C VAL A 40 3.47 -3.47 25.78
N VAL A 41 4.40 -2.66 25.28
CA VAL A 41 5.49 -3.14 24.42
C VAL A 41 6.45 -4.06 25.19
N VAL A 42 6.76 -3.76 26.46
CA VAL A 42 7.54 -4.64 27.34
C VAL A 42 6.86 -6.01 27.45
N PHE A 43 5.56 -6.04 27.74
CA PHE A 43 4.79 -7.28 27.83
C PHE A 43 4.86 -8.12 26.54
N GLU A 44 4.74 -7.48 25.37
CA GLU A 44 4.86 -8.15 24.07
C GLU A 44 6.26 -8.77 23.85
N LEU A 45 7.31 -8.06 24.25
CA LEU A 45 8.69 -8.57 24.15
C LEU A 45 8.93 -9.74 25.10
N CYS A 46 8.39 -9.68 26.33
CA CYS A 46 8.45 -10.79 27.28
C CYS A 46 7.76 -12.05 26.74
N MET A 47 6.59 -11.90 26.11
CA MET A 47 5.91 -13.03 25.47
C MET A 47 6.70 -13.60 24.28
N LYS A 48 7.34 -12.75 23.48
CA LYS A 48 8.23 -13.21 22.38
C LYS A 48 9.47 -13.92 22.92
N LEU A 49 10.07 -13.42 24.00
CA LEU A 49 11.19 -14.06 24.68
C LEU A 49 10.80 -15.44 25.21
N ARG A 50 9.62 -15.56 25.83
CA ARG A 50 9.06 -16.84 26.32
C ARG A 50 8.88 -17.86 25.19
N TRP A 51 8.47 -17.41 24.00
CA TRP A 51 8.25 -18.30 22.85
C TRP A 51 9.54 -18.70 22.12
N LEU A 52 10.45 -17.76 21.87
CA LEU A 52 11.66 -17.99 21.05
C LEU A 52 12.86 -18.57 21.83
N GLY A 53 12.89 -18.36 23.15
CA GLY A 53 14.06 -18.63 23.99
C GLY A 53 15.10 -17.51 23.95
N LEU A 54 15.90 -17.40 25.01
CA LEU A 54 16.82 -16.29 25.26
C LEU A 54 17.92 -16.16 24.18
N HIS A 55 18.57 -17.27 23.82
CA HIS A 55 19.65 -17.26 22.84
C HIS A 55 19.19 -16.80 21.45
N THR A 56 18.05 -17.30 20.98
CA THR A 56 17.46 -16.89 19.70
C THR A 56 17.01 -15.43 19.72
N PHE A 57 16.45 -14.98 20.85
CA PHE A 57 15.98 -13.61 21.03
C PHE A 57 17.13 -12.59 20.94
N ILE A 58 18.24 -12.85 21.64
CA ILE A 58 19.41 -11.95 21.66
C ILE A 58 20.12 -11.94 20.29
N ARG A 59 20.21 -13.08 19.61
CA ARG A 59 20.85 -13.17 18.29
C ARG A 59 20.08 -12.43 17.20
N HIS A 60 18.77 -12.21 17.39
CA HIS A 60 17.93 -11.56 16.41
C HIS A 60 18.06 -10.02 16.47
N ARG A 61 18.85 -9.45 15.56
CA ARG A 61 19.20 -8.00 15.54
C ARG A 61 18.00 -7.05 15.67
N ARG A 62 16.85 -7.36 15.04
CA ARG A 62 15.69 -6.45 15.04
C ARG A 62 15.03 -6.33 16.42
N THR A 63 14.92 -7.43 17.15
CA THR A 63 14.37 -7.41 18.51
C THR A 63 15.32 -6.68 19.45
N MET A 64 16.63 -6.83 19.25
CA MET A 64 17.64 -6.10 20.01
C MET A 64 17.59 -4.58 19.78
N VAL A 65 17.50 -4.11 18.53
CA VAL A 65 17.34 -2.67 18.26
C VAL A 65 16.05 -2.15 18.89
N LYS A 66 14.95 -2.90 18.80
CA LYS A 66 13.67 -2.53 19.43
C LYS A 66 13.78 -2.45 20.96
N THR A 67 14.48 -3.37 21.60
CA THR A 67 14.72 -3.31 23.06
C THR A 67 15.59 -2.12 23.45
N SER A 68 16.62 -1.79 22.66
CA SER A 68 17.47 -0.63 22.94
C SER A 68 16.68 0.68 22.84
N VAL A 69 15.88 0.85 21.78
CA VAL A 69 15.00 2.03 21.62
C VAL A 69 13.97 2.11 22.75
N LEU A 70 13.39 0.98 23.15
CA LEU A 70 12.45 0.91 24.27
C LEU A 70 13.09 1.39 25.57
N VAL A 71 14.32 0.95 25.88
CA VAL A 71 15.03 1.38 27.09
C VAL A 71 15.28 2.89 27.08
N VAL A 72 15.77 3.44 25.96
CA VAL A 72 16.02 4.89 25.83
C VAL A 72 14.73 5.69 26.05
N GLN A 73 13.64 5.29 25.38
CA GLN A 73 12.35 6.01 25.52
C GLN A 73 11.74 5.86 26.91
N PHE A 74 11.90 4.71 27.56
CA PHE A 74 11.41 4.50 28.92
C PHE A 74 12.15 5.39 29.93
N VAL A 75 13.48 5.47 29.81
CA VAL A 75 14.31 6.34 30.66
C VAL A 75 13.90 7.81 30.46
N GLU A 76 13.78 8.27 29.21
CA GLU A 76 13.38 9.65 28.93
C GLU A 76 11.96 9.98 29.42
N ALA A 77 11.00 9.06 29.27
CA ALA A 77 9.65 9.26 29.76
C ALA A 77 9.63 9.46 31.30
N ILE A 78 10.44 8.70 32.03
CA ILE A 78 10.63 8.89 33.48
C ILE A 78 11.30 10.24 33.77
N VAL A 79 12.34 10.61 33.02
CA VAL A 79 13.03 11.89 33.20
C VAL A 79 12.09 13.07 32.98
N VAL A 80 11.23 13.03 31.96
CA VAL A 80 10.21 14.06 31.70
C VAL A 80 9.18 14.09 32.84
N LEU A 81 8.74 12.93 33.32
CA LEU A 81 7.80 12.84 34.44
C LEU A 81 8.38 13.40 35.75
N VAL A 82 9.67 13.20 36.02
CA VAL A 82 10.33 13.71 37.23
C VAL A 82 10.61 15.22 37.10
N ARG A 83 11.15 15.66 35.96
CA ARG A 83 11.53 17.06 35.75
C ARG A 83 10.37 18.00 35.52
N GLN A 84 9.18 17.49 35.21
CA GLN A 84 7.97 18.25 34.85
C GLN A 84 8.20 19.29 33.73
N THR A 85 9.26 19.12 32.94
CA THR A 85 9.66 19.97 31.83
C THR A 85 10.13 19.07 30.70
N SER A 86 9.68 19.37 29.48
CA SER A 86 10.16 18.65 28.29
C SER A 86 11.52 19.22 27.90
N HIS A 87 12.54 18.38 27.87
CA HIS A 87 13.82 18.69 27.24
C HIS A 87 13.72 18.43 25.73
N VAL A 88 14.79 18.67 24.98
CA VAL A 88 14.82 18.35 23.54
C VAL A 88 14.66 16.84 23.34
N ARG A 89 13.57 16.40 22.70
CA ARG A 89 13.18 14.98 22.60
C ARG A 89 13.31 14.45 21.17
N VAL A 90 14.52 14.50 20.59
CA VAL A 90 14.80 14.01 19.22
C VAL A 90 14.58 12.50 19.07
N THR A 91 14.83 11.74 20.13
CA THR A 91 14.64 10.27 20.22
C THR A 91 13.23 9.79 19.87
N ARG A 92 12.23 10.67 19.93
CA ARG A 92 10.86 10.40 19.47
C ARG A 92 10.82 9.97 18.00
N ALA A 93 11.75 10.44 17.17
CA ALA A 93 11.87 10.04 15.77
C ALA A 93 12.04 8.51 15.61
N LEU A 94 12.62 7.83 16.61
CA LEU A 94 12.84 6.39 16.60
C LEU A 94 11.56 5.58 16.88
N ARG A 95 10.45 6.19 17.33
CA ARG A 95 9.17 5.52 17.61
C ARG A 95 8.60 4.76 16.40
N CYS A 96 8.96 5.16 15.18
CA CYS A 96 8.58 4.45 13.95
C CYS A 96 8.94 2.96 13.97
N ILE A 97 9.97 2.55 14.71
CA ILE A 97 10.37 1.14 14.82
C ILE A 97 9.26 0.26 15.41
N PHE A 98 8.44 0.79 16.32
CA PHE A 98 7.34 0.06 16.94
C PHE A 98 6.26 -0.29 15.91
N LEU A 99 5.92 0.65 15.02
CA LEU A 99 4.96 0.43 13.93
C LEU A 99 5.52 -0.54 12.87
N VAL A 100 6.79 -0.39 12.49
CA VAL A 100 7.44 -1.21 11.47
C VAL A 100 7.63 -2.67 11.92
N ASP A 101 7.82 -2.92 13.22
CA ASP A 101 7.98 -4.28 13.75
C ASP A 101 6.64 -5.05 13.90
N CYS A 102 5.48 -4.37 13.82
CA CYS A 102 4.17 -5.02 13.93
C CYS A 102 3.93 -6.12 12.89
N ARG A 103 3.12 -7.12 13.25
CA ARG A 103 2.74 -8.23 12.34
C ARG A 103 1.98 -7.79 11.08
N TYR A 104 1.16 -6.73 11.18
CA TYR A 104 0.35 -6.20 10.08
C TYR A 104 1.19 -5.36 9.10
N CYS A 105 2.14 -4.57 9.60
CA CYS A 105 3.04 -3.72 8.82
C CYS A 105 4.22 -4.48 8.17
N GLY A 106 4.07 -5.80 7.96
CA GLY A 106 5.11 -6.62 7.36
C GLY A 106 5.47 -6.23 5.92
N GLY A 107 4.55 -5.58 5.19
CA GLY A 107 4.81 -4.97 3.88
C GLY A 107 5.71 -3.76 3.98
N VAL A 108 5.32 -2.77 4.80
CA VAL A 108 6.08 -1.55 5.12
C VAL A 108 7.53 -1.88 5.51
N ARG A 109 7.71 -2.86 6.40
CA ARG A 109 9.04 -3.31 6.84
C ARG A 109 9.90 -3.90 5.72
N ARG A 110 9.30 -4.61 4.77
CA ARG A 110 10.04 -5.18 3.63
C ARG A 110 10.47 -4.05 2.71
N ASN A 111 9.53 -3.18 2.35
CA ASN A 111 9.79 -2.03 1.49
C ASN A 111 10.92 -1.15 2.06
N LEU A 112 10.85 -0.76 3.35
CA LEU A 112 11.92 0.00 4.01
C LEU A 112 13.28 -0.71 3.94
N ARG A 113 13.31 -2.02 4.24
CA ARG A 113 14.56 -2.79 4.16
C ARG A 113 15.12 -2.79 2.74
N GLN A 114 14.27 -2.94 1.73
CA GLN A 114 14.68 -2.98 0.33
C GLN A 114 15.27 -1.62 -0.10
N ILE A 115 14.63 -0.50 0.29
CA ILE A 115 15.15 0.85 0.06
C ILE A 115 16.55 1.03 0.68
N PHE A 116 16.75 0.58 1.92
CA PHE A 116 18.08 0.66 2.55
C PHE A 116 19.10 -0.32 1.94
N GLN A 117 18.65 -1.43 1.34
CA GLN A 117 19.52 -2.39 0.67
C GLN A 117 19.95 -1.92 -0.74
N SER A 118 19.16 -1.08 -1.39
CA SER A 118 19.52 -0.42 -2.66
C SER A 118 20.40 0.82 -2.48
N LEU A 119 20.71 1.22 -1.23
CA LEU A 119 21.48 2.42 -0.94
C LEU A 119 22.97 2.35 -1.36
N PRO A 120 23.71 1.21 -1.30
CA PRO A 120 25.13 1.23 -1.63
C PRO A 120 25.44 1.66 -3.08
N PRO A 121 24.81 1.08 -4.14
CA PRO A 121 25.04 1.55 -5.52
C PRO A 121 24.61 3.00 -5.74
N PHE A 122 23.60 3.45 -4.99
CA PHE A 122 23.17 4.84 -4.99
C PHE A 122 24.25 5.78 -4.46
N MET A 123 24.95 5.41 -3.38
CA MET A 123 26.01 6.25 -2.81
C MET A 123 27.17 6.45 -3.78
N ASP A 124 27.52 5.43 -4.57
CA ASP A 124 28.61 5.53 -5.56
C ASP A 124 28.31 6.59 -6.64
N ILE A 125 27.10 6.58 -7.19
CA ILE A 125 26.68 7.55 -8.21
C ILE A 125 26.37 8.93 -7.60
N LEU A 126 25.84 8.97 -6.37
CA LEU A 126 25.68 10.24 -5.64
C LEU A 126 27.04 10.91 -5.42
N SER A 127 28.08 10.13 -5.09
CA SER A 127 29.45 10.67 -4.98
C SER A 127 29.96 11.24 -6.30
N LEU A 128 29.65 10.61 -7.44
CA LEU A 128 29.96 11.14 -8.77
C LEU A 128 29.23 12.46 -9.05
N LEU A 129 27.93 12.53 -8.72
CA LEU A 129 27.12 13.74 -8.85
C LEU A 129 27.68 14.89 -8.01
N LEU A 130 27.97 14.64 -6.73
CA LEU A 130 28.53 15.67 -5.85
C LEU A 130 29.92 16.12 -6.30
N PHE A 131 30.71 15.23 -6.90
CA PHE A 131 32.02 15.55 -7.45
C PHE A 131 31.92 16.55 -8.63
N PHE A 132 31.08 16.28 -9.63
CA PHE A 132 30.89 17.20 -10.74
C PHE A 132 30.26 18.52 -10.30
N MET A 133 29.33 18.48 -9.35
CA MET A 133 28.70 19.68 -8.79
C MET A 133 29.74 20.60 -8.13
N ILE A 134 30.68 20.03 -7.35
CA ILE A 134 31.76 20.81 -6.73
C ILE A 134 32.69 21.42 -7.79
N ILE A 135 33.03 20.68 -8.86
CA ILE A 135 33.84 21.21 -9.97
C ILE A 135 33.15 22.40 -10.63
N PHE A 136 31.86 22.26 -10.96
CA PHE A 136 31.09 23.35 -11.55
C PHE A 136 30.89 24.52 -10.59
N ALA A 137 30.79 24.28 -9.28
CA ALA A 137 30.69 25.34 -8.28
C ALA A 137 31.98 26.16 -8.21
N ILE A 138 33.15 25.51 -8.23
CA ILE A 138 34.44 26.18 -8.28
C ILE A 138 34.58 26.98 -9.58
N LEU A 139 34.23 26.39 -10.73
CA LEU A 139 34.28 27.06 -12.02
C LEU A 139 33.32 28.26 -12.08
N GLY A 140 32.09 28.10 -11.62
CA GLY A 140 31.06 29.14 -11.57
C GLY A 140 31.46 30.30 -10.66
N PHE A 141 32.07 30.00 -9.51
CA PHE A 141 32.63 31.03 -8.62
C PHE A 141 33.68 31.87 -9.35
N TYR A 142 34.68 31.25 -10.01
CA TYR A 142 35.68 32.02 -10.75
C TYR A 142 35.11 32.82 -11.92
N LEU A 143 34.08 32.30 -12.59
CA LEU A 143 33.52 32.91 -13.79
C LEU A 143 32.57 34.09 -13.48
N PHE A 144 31.80 34.01 -12.39
CA PHE A 144 30.68 34.92 -12.11
C PHE A 144 30.84 35.78 -10.85
N SER A 145 31.73 35.41 -9.90
CA SER A 145 32.00 36.19 -8.69
C SER A 145 32.38 37.67 -8.91
N PRO A 146 33.07 38.07 -10.02
CA PRO A 146 33.37 39.48 -10.27
C PRO A 146 32.15 40.37 -10.51
N ASN A 147 30.94 39.81 -10.63
CA ASN A 147 29.72 40.58 -10.85
C ASN A 147 29.05 40.99 -9.52
N PRO A 148 29.04 42.28 -9.14
CA PRO A 148 28.46 42.70 -7.86
C PRO A 148 26.94 42.60 -7.83
N SER A 149 26.27 42.51 -8.99
CA SER A 149 24.82 42.36 -9.07
C SER A 149 24.34 40.91 -8.94
N ASP A 150 25.25 39.95 -8.79
CA ASP A 150 24.93 38.52 -8.70
C ASP A 150 25.00 38.03 -7.24
N PRO A 151 23.86 37.76 -6.57
CA PRO A 151 23.89 37.24 -5.21
C PRO A 151 24.30 35.76 -5.15
N TYR A 152 24.20 35.00 -6.25
CA TYR A 152 24.29 33.54 -6.28
C TYR A 152 25.74 33.03 -6.24
N PHE A 153 26.64 33.65 -7.03
CA PHE A 153 28.05 33.23 -7.13
C PHE A 153 29.03 34.11 -6.34
N SER A 154 28.51 34.78 -5.30
CA SER A 154 29.27 35.71 -4.45
C SER A 154 30.34 35.03 -3.59
N THR A 155 30.05 33.85 -3.05
CA THR A 155 30.97 33.02 -2.25
C THR A 155 30.97 31.58 -2.74
N LEU A 156 31.99 30.81 -2.36
CA LEU A 156 32.06 29.40 -2.72
C LEU A 156 30.87 28.61 -2.13
N GLU A 157 30.46 28.91 -0.91
CA GLU A 157 29.28 28.28 -0.29
C GLU A 157 28.00 28.61 -1.07
N ASN A 158 27.76 29.89 -1.37
CA ASN A 158 26.58 30.31 -2.13
C ASN A 158 26.56 29.68 -3.53
N SER A 159 27.73 29.51 -4.16
CA SER A 159 27.87 28.84 -5.45
C SER A 159 27.48 27.36 -5.36
N ILE A 160 27.96 26.64 -4.34
CA ILE A 160 27.61 25.22 -4.11
C ILE A 160 26.10 25.08 -3.85
N VAL A 161 25.54 25.90 -2.96
CA VAL A 161 24.10 25.87 -2.63
C VAL A 161 23.26 26.21 -3.86
N SER A 162 23.61 27.26 -4.60
CA SER A 162 22.87 27.69 -5.80
C SER A 162 22.88 26.62 -6.89
N LEU A 163 24.01 25.92 -7.08
CA LEU A 163 24.07 24.80 -8.03
C LEU A 163 23.33 23.57 -7.53
N PHE A 164 23.37 23.25 -6.23
CA PHE A 164 22.54 22.19 -5.68
C PHE A 164 21.03 22.47 -5.87
N VAL A 165 20.60 23.73 -5.70
CA VAL A 165 19.21 24.14 -5.99
C VAL A 165 18.94 24.07 -7.50
N LEU A 166 19.90 24.44 -8.35
CA LEU A 166 19.77 24.34 -9.80
C LEU A 166 19.68 22.89 -10.31
N LEU A 167 20.35 21.93 -9.64
CA LEU A 167 20.19 20.50 -9.93
C LEU A 167 18.73 20.07 -9.80
N THR A 168 17.97 20.69 -8.88
CA THR A 168 16.53 20.44 -8.70
C THR A 168 15.65 21.28 -9.64
N THR A 169 16.24 22.16 -10.44
CA THR A 169 15.59 23.14 -11.32
C THR A 169 14.68 24.15 -10.61
N ALA A 170 14.80 24.29 -9.29
CA ALA A 170 13.88 25.12 -8.49
C ALA A 170 14.14 26.64 -8.61
N ASN A 171 15.34 27.05 -9.02
CA ASN A 171 15.75 28.45 -9.16
C ASN A 171 16.15 28.82 -10.61
N PHE A 172 15.80 27.99 -11.60
CA PHE A 172 15.95 28.33 -13.01
C PHE A 172 14.65 28.99 -13.49
N PRO A 173 14.69 30.19 -14.10
CA PRO A 173 15.85 30.82 -14.74
C PRO A 173 16.66 31.81 -13.86
N ASP A 174 16.18 32.15 -12.66
CA ASP A 174 16.65 33.28 -11.87
C ASP A 174 18.16 33.27 -11.58
N VAL A 175 18.73 32.09 -11.27
CA VAL A 175 20.17 31.93 -10.99
C VAL A 175 21.09 32.28 -12.18
N MET A 176 20.57 32.19 -13.41
CA MET A 176 21.33 32.47 -14.63
C MET A 176 21.24 33.95 -15.04
N MET A 177 20.14 34.63 -14.71
CA MET A 177 19.78 35.92 -15.30
C MET A 177 20.81 37.05 -15.07
N PRO A 178 21.40 37.23 -13.87
CA PRO A 178 22.43 38.25 -13.66
C PRO A 178 23.65 38.06 -14.58
N SER A 179 24.06 36.82 -14.77
CA SER A 179 25.21 36.45 -15.62
C SER A 179 24.89 36.48 -17.11
N TYR A 180 23.66 36.16 -17.50
CA TYR A 180 23.17 36.20 -18.88
C TYR A 180 22.97 37.63 -19.40
N SER A 181 22.45 38.52 -18.55
CA SER A 181 22.28 39.94 -18.86
C SER A 181 23.61 40.63 -19.21
N ARG A 182 24.70 40.20 -18.55
CA ARG A 182 26.05 40.71 -18.83
C ARG A 182 26.64 40.15 -20.13
N ASN A 183 26.56 38.83 -20.30
CA ASN A 183 27.08 38.14 -21.48
C ASN A 183 26.11 37.02 -21.90
N PRO A 184 25.57 37.02 -23.13
CA PRO A 184 24.62 35.99 -23.57
C PRO A 184 25.25 34.60 -23.62
N TRP A 185 26.57 34.51 -23.80
CA TRP A 185 27.32 33.25 -23.80
C TRP A 185 27.43 32.58 -22.42
N SER A 186 27.13 33.30 -21.32
CA SER A 186 27.07 32.70 -19.98
C SER A 186 26.03 31.58 -19.89
N CYS A 187 25.02 31.57 -20.77
CA CYS A 187 24.03 30.50 -20.87
C CYS A 187 24.65 29.12 -21.14
N VAL A 188 25.80 29.07 -21.85
CA VAL A 188 26.49 27.81 -22.16
C VAL A 188 26.89 27.06 -20.88
N PHE A 189 27.34 27.76 -19.84
CA PHE A 189 27.68 27.15 -18.56
C PHE A 189 26.48 26.39 -17.96
N PHE A 190 25.33 27.04 -17.89
CA PHE A 190 24.12 26.47 -17.29
C PHE A 190 23.52 25.35 -18.15
N ILE A 191 23.53 25.48 -19.48
CA ILE A 191 23.07 24.44 -20.39
C ILE A 191 23.94 23.17 -20.26
N VAL A 192 25.26 23.33 -20.23
CA VAL A 192 26.20 22.20 -20.07
C VAL A 192 26.02 21.56 -18.70
N TYR A 193 25.91 22.36 -17.64
CA TYR A 193 25.63 21.89 -16.29
C TYR A 193 24.35 21.04 -16.24
N LEU A 194 23.21 21.57 -16.70
CA LEU A 194 21.94 20.84 -16.69
C LEU A 194 21.95 19.59 -17.59
N SER A 195 22.66 19.64 -18.72
CA SER A 195 22.77 18.48 -19.61
C SER A 195 23.51 17.32 -18.95
N ILE A 196 24.62 17.61 -18.28
CA ILE A 196 25.46 16.59 -17.63
C ILE A 196 24.83 16.15 -16.30
N GLU A 197 24.50 17.08 -15.42
CA GLU A 197 24.11 16.76 -14.04
C GLU A 197 22.66 16.29 -13.93
N LEU A 198 21.73 17.02 -14.55
CA LEU A 198 20.31 16.71 -14.45
C LEU A 198 19.88 15.62 -15.44
N TYR A 199 20.19 15.76 -16.74
CA TYR A 199 19.67 14.82 -17.71
C TYR A 199 20.47 13.52 -17.79
N PHE A 200 21.78 13.55 -17.59
CA PHE A 200 22.60 12.35 -17.65
C PHE A 200 22.80 11.71 -16.27
N ILE A 201 23.49 12.35 -15.33
CA ILE A 201 23.89 11.73 -14.06
C ILE A 201 22.67 11.43 -13.18
N MET A 202 21.77 12.39 -12.99
CA MET A 202 20.59 12.21 -12.14
C MET A 202 19.62 11.15 -12.69
N ASN A 203 19.38 11.08 -14.01
CA ASN A 203 18.56 9.99 -14.58
C ASN A 203 19.26 8.62 -14.51
N LEU A 204 20.59 8.58 -14.66
CA LEU A 204 21.37 7.35 -14.46
C LEU A 204 21.26 6.85 -13.01
N LEU A 205 21.36 7.75 -12.05
CA LEU A 205 21.17 7.47 -10.62
C LEU A 205 19.81 6.82 -10.37
N LEU A 206 18.75 7.38 -10.95
CA LEU A 206 17.39 6.83 -10.84
C LEU A 206 17.27 5.44 -11.46
N ALA A 207 17.89 5.21 -12.62
CA ALA A 207 17.86 3.91 -13.30
C ALA A 207 18.57 2.81 -12.47
N VAL A 208 19.76 3.09 -11.94
CA VAL A 208 20.52 2.13 -11.13
C VAL A 208 19.80 1.78 -9.83
N VAL A 209 19.19 2.77 -9.17
CA VAL A 209 18.36 2.53 -7.97
C VAL A 209 17.18 1.61 -8.30
N PHE A 210 16.52 1.84 -9.43
CA PHE A 210 15.36 1.05 -9.85
C PHE A 210 15.73 -0.41 -10.15
N ASP A 211 16.77 -0.64 -10.96
CA ASP A 211 17.19 -1.99 -11.34
C ASP A 211 17.62 -2.80 -10.12
N THR A 212 18.44 -2.20 -9.25
CA THR A 212 18.88 -2.86 -8.00
C THR A 212 17.71 -3.16 -7.07
N PHE A 213 16.72 -2.26 -6.97
CA PHE A 213 15.51 -2.50 -6.18
C PHE A 213 14.69 -3.68 -6.71
N ASN A 214 14.50 -3.77 -8.03
CA ASN A 214 13.74 -4.85 -8.66
C ASN A 214 14.43 -6.21 -8.47
N ASP A 215 15.75 -6.27 -8.60
CA ASP A 215 16.51 -7.50 -8.34
C ASP A 215 16.34 -7.97 -6.89
N ILE A 216 16.39 -7.04 -5.93
CA ILE A 216 16.15 -7.34 -4.52
C ILE A 216 14.71 -7.84 -4.31
N GLU A 217 13.70 -7.24 -4.96
CA GLU A 217 12.31 -7.71 -4.89
C GLU A 217 12.15 -9.12 -5.48
N LYS A 218 12.72 -9.36 -6.65
CA LYS A 218 12.72 -10.67 -7.33
C LYS A 218 13.32 -11.75 -6.46
N HIS A 219 14.53 -11.53 -5.93
CA HIS A 219 15.16 -12.47 -5.00
C HIS A 219 14.35 -12.67 -3.72
N LYS A 220 13.72 -11.60 -3.21
CA LYS A 220 12.86 -11.72 -2.02
C LYS A 220 11.61 -12.55 -2.30
N PHE A 221 10.99 -12.37 -3.46
CA PHE A 221 9.85 -13.16 -3.91
C PHE A 221 10.23 -14.63 -4.07
N LYS A 222 11.35 -14.94 -4.76
CA LYS A 222 11.93 -16.29 -4.85
C LYS A 222 12.11 -16.92 -3.48
N SER A 223 12.73 -16.23 -2.53
CA SER A 223 12.92 -16.72 -1.15
C SER A 223 11.60 -17.03 -0.44
N LEU A 224 10.57 -16.18 -0.58
CA LEU A 224 9.26 -16.40 0.04
C LEU A 224 8.52 -17.60 -0.57
N LEU A 225 8.60 -17.75 -1.89
CA LEU A 225 7.98 -18.83 -2.64
C LEU A 225 8.63 -20.18 -2.30
N LEU A 226 9.96 -20.23 -2.26
CA LEU A 226 10.69 -21.43 -1.85
C LEU A 226 10.43 -21.79 -0.38
N HIS A 227 10.34 -20.81 0.52
CA HIS A 227 10.00 -21.05 1.92
C HIS A 227 8.58 -21.60 2.11
N LYS A 228 7.61 -21.17 1.31
CA LYS A 228 6.27 -21.79 1.28
C LYS A 228 6.36 -23.24 0.81
N ARG A 229 7.15 -23.51 -0.23
CA ARG A 229 7.32 -24.85 -0.79
C ARG A 229 7.96 -25.82 0.21
N THR A 230 8.98 -25.39 0.95
CA THR A 230 9.58 -26.22 2.02
C THR A 230 8.56 -26.52 3.12
N ALA A 231 7.77 -25.52 3.55
CA ALA A 231 6.73 -25.73 4.55
C ALA A 231 5.68 -26.76 4.09
N ILE A 232 5.26 -26.70 2.83
CA ILE A 232 4.35 -27.69 2.23
C ILE A 232 4.99 -29.08 2.21
N GLN A 233 6.26 -29.20 1.83
CA GLN A 233 6.97 -30.48 1.83
C GLN A 233 7.07 -31.07 3.25
N HIS A 234 7.35 -30.24 4.27
CA HIS A 234 7.36 -30.68 5.66
C HIS A 234 5.97 -31.13 6.13
N ALA A 235 4.91 -30.37 5.81
CA ALA A 235 3.55 -30.75 6.13
C ALA A 235 3.14 -32.05 5.42
N TYR A 236 3.49 -32.21 4.14
CA TYR A 236 3.22 -33.43 3.36
C TYR A 236 3.91 -34.65 3.98
N ARG A 237 5.20 -34.53 4.33
CA ARG A 237 5.96 -35.61 4.99
C ARG A 237 5.37 -35.98 6.36
N LEU A 238 4.81 -35.02 7.10
CA LEU A 238 4.19 -35.27 8.40
C LEU A 238 2.81 -35.94 8.27
N LEU A 239 2.06 -35.64 7.21
CA LEU A 239 0.71 -36.15 7.00
C LEU A 239 0.67 -37.54 6.37
N ILE A 240 1.69 -37.96 5.64
CA ILE A 240 1.76 -39.32 5.10
C ILE A 240 1.92 -40.33 6.23
N SER A 241 1.13 -41.42 6.19
CA SER A 241 1.25 -42.51 7.16
C SER A 241 2.30 -43.53 6.70
N GLN A 242 2.99 -44.19 7.64
CA GLN A 242 3.92 -45.30 7.32
C GLN A 242 3.22 -46.46 6.57
N ARG A 243 1.90 -46.61 6.71
CA ARG A 243 1.09 -47.67 6.08
C ARG A 243 0.61 -47.32 4.66
N GLY A 244 0.75 -46.07 4.24
CA GLY A 244 0.28 -45.59 2.93
C GLY A 244 1.20 -44.49 2.40
N PRO A 245 2.42 -44.82 1.92
CA PRO A 245 3.41 -43.83 1.49
C PRO A 245 3.01 -43.07 0.21
N ALA A 246 1.95 -43.51 -0.47
CA ALA A 246 1.57 -43.04 -1.79
C ALA A 246 0.90 -41.65 -1.82
N GLY A 247 0.31 -41.17 -0.72
CA GLY A 247 -0.32 -39.84 -0.68
C GLY A 247 -1.17 -39.56 0.56
N ILE A 248 -1.76 -38.36 0.61
CA ILE A 248 -2.60 -37.91 1.74
C ILE A 248 -4.05 -38.34 1.54
N SER A 249 -4.61 -39.06 2.50
CA SER A 249 -6.03 -39.44 2.54
C SER A 249 -6.94 -38.27 2.96
N TYR A 250 -8.22 -38.33 2.61
CA TYR A 250 -9.20 -37.31 3.03
C TYR A 250 -9.23 -37.11 4.55
N ARG A 251 -9.15 -38.19 5.34
CA ARG A 251 -9.16 -38.11 6.82
C ARG A 251 -7.99 -37.28 7.38
N GLN A 252 -6.80 -37.41 6.80
CA GLN A 252 -5.62 -36.63 7.21
C GLN A 252 -5.74 -35.17 6.79
N PHE A 253 -6.23 -34.92 5.58
CA PHE A 253 -6.50 -33.57 5.08
C PHE A 253 -7.57 -32.85 5.91
N GLU A 254 -8.62 -33.57 6.29
CA GLU A 254 -9.70 -33.09 7.15
C GLU A 254 -9.18 -32.65 8.52
N GLY A 255 -8.29 -33.45 9.12
CA GLY A 255 -7.57 -33.09 10.35
C GLY A 255 -6.71 -31.82 10.20
N LEU A 256 -5.97 -31.67 9.09
CA LEU A 256 -5.21 -30.45 8.81
C LEU A 256 -6.13 -29.23 8.74
N MET A 257 -7.24 -29.33 8.00
CA MET A 257 -8.12 -28.19 7.76
C MET A 257 -8.88 -27.74 9.01
N ARG A 258 -9.18 -28.65 9.94
CA ARG A 258 -9.76 -28.28 11.25
C ARG A 258 -8.87 -27.32 12.04
N PHE A 259 -7.54 -27.43 11.94
CA PHE A 259 -6.61 -26.54 12.63
C PHE A 259 -6.13 -25.37 11.78
N TYR A 260 -5.88 -25.60 10.50
CA TYR A 260 -5.36 -24.58 9.59
C TYR A 260 -6.43 -23.52 9.23
N LYS A 261 -7.68 -23.96 9.03
CA LYS A 261 -8.84 -23.10 8.75
C LYS A 261 -10.08 -23.58 9.54
N PRO A 262 -10.15 -23.32 10.86
CA PRO A 262 -11.17 -23.90 11.74
C PRO A 262 -12.61 -23.46 11.43
N ARG A 263 -12.80 -22.30 10.78
CA ARG A 263 -14.13 -21.76 10.44
C ARG A 263 -14.73 -22.38 9.16
N MET A 264 -14.05 -23.33 8.54
CA MET A 264 -14.42 -23.90 7.25
C MET A 264 -15.35 -25.10 7.43
N THR A 265 -16.44 -25.13 6.68
CA THR A 265 -17.47 -26.16 6.86
C THR A 265 -17.05 -27.51 6.30
N ALA A 266 -17.67 -28.61 6.74
CA ALA A 266 -17.37 -29.95 6.23
C ALA A 266 -17.48 -30.05 4.69
N GLY A 267 -18.55 -29.48 4.10
CA GLY A 267 -18.73 -29.46 2.65
C GLY A 267 -17.65 -28.64 1.93
N GLU A 268 -17.26 -27.48 2.48
CA GLU A 268 -16.17 -26.68 1.93
C GLU A 268 -14.82 -27.41 1.99
N ARG A 269 -14.55 -28.13 3.10
CA ARG A 269 -13.33 -28.91 3.27
C ARG A 269 -13.24 -30.01 2.21
N TYR A 270 -14.32 -30.74 1.98
CA TYR A 270 -14.38 -31.72 0.89
C TYR A 270 -14.20 -31.09 -0.49
N LEU A 271 -14.84 -29.95 -0.76
CA LEU A 271 -14.65 -29.21 -2.02
C LEU A 271 -13.20 -28.80 -2.24
N THR A 272 -12.50 -28.33 -1.21
CA THR A 272 -11.07 -28.03 -1.35
C THR A 272 -10.23 -29.26 -1.62
N PHE A 273 -10.51 -30.39 -0.97
CA PHE A 273 -9.83 -31.65 -1.25
C PHE A 273 -10.03 -32.08 -2.72
N LYS A 274 -11.27 -32.04 -3.21
CA LYS A 274 -11.63 -32.35 -4.61
C LYS A 274 -11.05 -31.33 -5.62
N ALA A 275 -10.88 -30.08 -5.20
CA ALA A 275 -10.27 -29.04 -6.02
C ALA A 275 -8.74 -29.21 -6.15
N LEU A 276 -8.09 -29.65 -5.08
CA LEU A 276 -6.66 -30.01 -5.07
C LEU A 276 -6.39 -31.27 -5.89
N ASN A 277 -7.29 -32.25 -5.84
CA ASN A 277 -7.13 -33.52 -6.52
C ASN A 277 -7.36 -33.39 -8.04
N GLN A 278 -6.29 -33.11 -8.79
CA GLN A 278 -6.34 -33.07 -10.25
C GLN A 278 -6.22 -34.48 -10.88
N SER A 279 -5.67 -35.44 -10.14
CA SER A 279 -5.42 -36.81 -10.62
C SER A 279 -6.61 -37.76 -10.50
N ASN A 280 -7.76 -37.31 -9.96
CA ASN A 280 -8.96 -38.11 -9.66
C ASN A 280 -8.67 -39.37 -8.80
N SER A 281 -7.54 -39.40 -8.09
CA SER A 281 -7.17 -40.52 -7.23
C SER A 281 -7.69 -40.30 -5.81
N PRO A 282 -7.94 -41.33 -4.99
CA PRO A 282 -8.43 -41.13 -3.62
C PRO A 282 -7.39 -40.49 -2.67
N LEU A 283 -6.18 -40.21 -3.16
CA LEU A 283 -5.05 -39.68 -2.40
C LEU A 283 -4.51 -38.40 -3.07
N LEU A 284 -4.02 -37.45 -2.27
CA LEU A 284 -3.32 -36.28 -2.82
C LEU A 284 -1.82 -36.56 -2.96
N SER A 285 -1.29 -36.34 -4.17
CA SER A 285 0.15 -36.37 -4.43
C SER A 285 0.84 -35.09 -3.95
N LEU A 286 2.17 -35.10 -3.86
CA LEU A 286 2.93 -33.89 -3.53
C LEU A 286 2.74 -32.77 -4.57
N LYS A 287 2.54 -33.13 -5.86
CA LYS A 287 2.30 -32.15 -6.93
C LYS A 287 0.96 -31.45 -6.71
N ASP A 288 -0.09 -32.22 -6.42
CA ASP A 288 -1.43 -31.69 -6.11
C ASP A 288 -1.40 -30.83 -4.85
N PHE A 289 -0.71 -31.28 -3.79
CA PHE A 289 -0.68 -30.59 -2.50
C PHE A 289 0.11 -29.27 -2.51
N GLN A 290 0.92 -28.99 -3.53
CA GLN A 290 1.67 -27.73 -3.65
C GLN A 290 0.77 -26.50 -3.77
N ASP A 291 -0.44 -26.66 -4.32
CA ASP A 291 -1.38 -25.55 -4.55
C ASP A 291 -2.31 -25.27 -3.36
N ILE A 292 -2.03 -25.87 -2.19
CA ILE A 292 -2.86 -25.74 -0.98
C ILE A 292 -3.15 -24.29 -0.58
N TYR A 293 -2.16 -23.39 -0.66
CA TYR A 293 -2.36 -22.00 -0.27
C TYR A 293 -3.36 -21.27 -1.18
N GLU A 294 -3.40 -21.63 -2.46
CA GLU A 294 -4.28 -21.00 -3.44
C GLU A 294 -5.70 -21.56 -3.37
N VAL A 295 -5.81 -22.89 -3.32
CA VAL A 295 -7.10 -23.58 -3.31
C VAL A 295 -7.80 -23.43 -1.95
N ALA A 296 -7.07 -23.54 -0.85
CA ALA A 296 -7.67 -23.35 0.48
C ALA A 296 -8.17 -21.92 0.70
N ALA A 297 -7.71 -20.93 -0.06
CA ALA A 297 -8.17 -19.55 0.00
C ALA A 297 -9.51 -19.28 -0.71
N LEU A 298 -10.00 -20.23 -1.53
CA LEU A 298 -11.28 -20.12 -2.22
C LEU A 298 -12.45 -20.14 -1.22
N LYS A 299 -13.44 -19.28 -1.46
CA LYS A 299 -14.73 -19.35 -0.78
C LYS A 299 -15.73 -20.03 -1.70
N TRP A 300 -16.35 -21.10 -1.23
CA TRP A 300 -17.28 -21.89 -2.03
C TRP A 300 -18.71 -21.38 -1.86
N LYS A 301 -19.45 -21.30 -2.97
CA LYS A 301 -20.88 -21.02 -2.98
C LYS A 301 -21.57 -22.00 -3.92
N ALA A 302 -22.71 -22.54 -3.49
CA ALA A 302 -23.57 -23.32 -4.37
C ALA A 302 -24.07 -22.43 -5.51
N LYS A 303 -23.99 -22.93 -6.74
CA LYS A 303 -24.63 -22.30 -7.91
C LYS A 303 -26.13 -22.54 -7.78
N ARG A 304 -26.89 -21.51 -7.43
CA ARG A 304 -28.35 -21.60 -7.30
C ARG A 304 -28.97 -21.23 -8.65
N ASN A 305 -29.96 -22.00 -9.11
CA ASN A 305 -30.72 -21.71 -10.34
C ASN A 305 -31.91 -20.75 -10.09
N ARG A 306 -32.29 -20.48 -8.83
CA ARG A 306 -33.28 -19.44 -8.49
C ARG A 306 -32.56 -18.11 -8.35
N ASP A 307 -32.56 -17.33 -9.43
CA ASP A 307 -31.74 -16.13 -9.56
C ASP A 307 -32.40 -14.87 -8.97
N HIS A 308 -33.68 -14.90 -8.61
CA HIS A 308 -34.43 -13.68 -8.32
C HIS A 308 -35.04 -13.67 -6.92
N TRP A 309 -34.75 -12.61 -6.15
CA TRP A 309 -35.27 -12.42 -4.80
C TRP A 309 -36.80 -12.32 -4.73
N PHE A 310 -37.44 -12.00 -5.86
CA PHE A 310 -38.88 -11.85 -6.01
C PHE A 310 -39.61 -13.14 -6.42
N ASP A 311 -38.91 -14.28 -6.55
CA ASP A 311 -39.53 -15.58 -6.86
C ASP A 311 -40.48 -16.09 -5.75
N GLU A 312 -40.37 -15.56 -4.54
CA GLU A 312 -41.23 -15.90 -3.39
C GLU A 312 -42.47 -14.98 -3.26
N LEU A 313 -42.62 -13.98 -4.14
CA LEU A 313 -43.71 -13.00 -4.08
C LEU A 313 -45.00 -13.47 -4.79
N PRO A 314 -46.17 -12.96 -4.38
CA PRO A 314 -47.44 -13.26 -5.06
C PRO A 314 -47.44 -12.81 -6.53
N ARG A 315 -48.27 -13.45 -7.37
CA ARG A 315 -48.23 -13.34 -8.84
C ARG A 315 -48.23 -11.90 -9.39
N THR A 316 -48.95 -10.98 -8.75
CA THR A 316 -49.02 -9.56 -9.15
C THR A 316 -47.69 -8.84 -8.95
N ALA A 317 -47.10 -8.97 -7.76
CA ALA A 317 -45.79 -8.40 -7.45
C ALA A 317 -44.67 -9.07 -8.27
N PHE A 318 -44.75 -10.38 -8.48
CA PHE A 318 -43.82 -11.11 -9.35
C PHE A 318 -43.78 -10.53 -10.76
N LEU A 319 -44.93 -10.21 -11.35
CA LEU A 319 -45.00 -9.63 -12.69
C LEU A 319 -44.34 -8.25 -12.75
N ILE A 320 -44.55 -7.41 -11.72
CA ILE A 320 -43.94 -6.08 -11.61
C ILE A 320 -42.41 -6.19 -11.53
N PHE A 321 -41.87 -6.98 -10.61
CA PHE A 321 -40.41 -7.12 -10.47
C PHE A 321 -39.75 -7.82 -11.66
N LYS A 322 -40.45 -8.78 -12.30
CA LYS A 322 -40.00 -9.37 -13.56
C LYS A 322 -39.91 -8.32 -14.67
N GLY A 323 -40.90 -7.43 -14.79
CA GLY A 323 -40.88 -6.29 -15.71
C GLY A 323 -39.72 -5.34 -15.43
N ILE A 324 -39.50 -4.97 -14.16
CA ILE A 324 -38.38 -4.11 -13.74
C ILE A 324 -37.03 -4.76 -14.06
N ASN A 325 -36.88 -6.07 -13.81
CA ASN A 325 -35.65 -6.80 -14.13
C ASN A 325 -35.35 -6.79 -15.64
N ILE A 326 -36.37 -7.05 -16.47
CA ILE A 326 -36.24 -6.98 -17.94
C ILE A 326 -35.84 -5.57 -18.40
N LEU A 327 -36.49 -4.54 -17.85
CA LEU A 327 -36.19 -3.13 -18.16
C LEU A 327 -34.74 -2.77 -17.79
N VAL A 328 -34.32 -3.08 -16.56
CA VAL A 328 -32.99 -2.73 -16.04
C VAL A 328 -31.87 -3.48 -16.77
N LYS A 329 -32.11 -4.74 -17.17
CA LYS A 329 -31.14 -5.54 -17.94
C LYS A 329 -31.10 -5.16 -19.42
N SER A 330 -32.06 -4.38 -19.92
CA SER A 330 -32.08 -3.93 -21.31
C SER A 330 -30.88 -3.01 -21.62
N LYS A 331 -30.27 -3.19 -22.81
CA LYS A 331 -29.21 -2.30 -23.29
C LYS A 331 -29.71 -0.86 -23.49
N ALA A 332 -30.98 -0.70 -23.84
CA ALA A 332 -31.62 0.61 -24.03
C ALA A 332 -31.60 1.43 -22.73
N PHE A 333 -31.94 0.83 -21.59
CA PHE A 333 -31.88 1.50 -20.30
C PHE A 333 -30.45 1.97 -19.95
N GLN A 334 -29.44 1.15 -20.24
CA GLN A 334 -28.04 1.54 -20.03
C GLN A 334 -27.61 2.73 -20.90
N TYR A 335 -27.93 2.71 -22.20
CA TYR A 335 -27.62 3.83 -23.10
C TYR A 335 -28.38 5.11 -22.73
N PHE A 336 -29.64 4.99 -22.33
CA PHE A 336 -30.42 6.11 -21.82
C PHE A 336 -29.74 6.75 -20.60
N MET A 337 -29.29 5.96 -19.63
CA MET A 337 -28.58 6.50 -18.46
C MET A 337 -27.26 7.16 -18.84
N TYR A 338 -26.52 6.63 -19.81
CA TYR A 338 -25.31 7.31 -20.32
C TYR A 338 -25.63 8.64 -21.00
N LEU A 339 -26.73 8.71 -21.76
CA LEU A 339 -27.21 9.95 -22.37
C LEU A 339 -27.56 10.99 -21.29
N VAL A 340 -28.28 10.60 -20.23
CA VAL A 340 -28.61 11.48 -19.10
C VAL A 340 -27.34 12.04 -18.45
N VAL A 341 -26.33 11.20 -18.20
CA VAL A 341 -25.04 11.64 -17.63
C VAL A 341 -24.32 12.61 -18.57
N ALA A 342 -24.34 12.35 -19.88
CA ALA A 342 -23.72 13.23 -20.87
C ALA A 342 -24.42 14.60 -20.93
N VAL A 343 -25.76 14.62 -20.95
CA VAL A 343 -26.56 15.85 -20.93
C VAL A 343 -26.31 16.64 -19.63
N ASN A 344 -26.25 15.96 -18.48
CA ASN A 344 -25.89 16.60 -17.21
C ASN A 344 -24.50 17.26 -17.26
N GLY A 345 -23.51 16.58 -17.87
CA GLY A 345 -22.17 17.12 -18.04
C GLY A 345 -22.13 18.38 -18.91
N VAL A 346 -22.83 18.36 -20.04
CA VAL A 346 -22.97 19.53 -20.92
C VAL A 346 -23.71 20.67 -20.18
N TRP A 347 -24.76 20.35 -19.43
CA TRP A 347 -25.49 21.34 -18.64
C TRP A 347 -24.60 22.02 -17.60
N ILE A 348 -23.84 21.25 -16.82
CA ILE A 348 -22.89 21.79 -15.83
C ILE A 348 -21.89 22.71 -16.52
N LEU A 349 -21.35 22.32 -17.68
CA LEU A 349 -20.41 23.13 -18.44
C LEU A 349 -21.01 24.46 -18.91
N VAL A 350 -22.20 24.42 -19.51
CA VAL A 350 -22.92 25.64 -19.94
C VAL A 350 -23.22 26.55 -18.76
N GLU A 351 -23.71 25.99 -17.66
CA GLU A 351 -24.00 26.75 -16.43
C GLU A 351 -22.73 27.44 -15.88
N THR A 352 -21.58 26.76 -15.90
CA THR A 352 -20.31 27.36 -15.48
C THR A 352 -19.85 28.51 -16.37
N PHE A 353 -20.07 28.42 -17.69
CA PHE A 353 -19.74 29.50 -18.63
C PHE A 353 -20.67 30.70 -18.49
N MET A 354 -21.98 30.46 -18.37
CA MET A 354 -22.98 31.53 -18.27
C MET A 354 -22.82 32.37 -16.99
N LEU A 355 -22.37 31.76 -15.90
CA LEU A 355 -22.34 32.40 -14.58
C LEU A 355 -20.93 32.83 -14.15
N LYS A 356 -19.95 32.86 -15.08
CA LYS A 356 -18.53 33.21 -14.83
C LYS A 356 -18.00 32.60 -13.51
N GLY A 357 -18.38 31.36 -13.19
CA GLY A 357 -17.97 30.66 -11.96
C GLY A 357 -18.64 31.08 -10.64
N GLY A 358 -19.53 32.09 -10.62
CA GLY A 358 -20.18 32.58 -9.39
C GLY A 358 -21.22 31.63 -8.77
N ASN A 359 -21.67 30.61 -9.51
CA ASN A 359 -22.72 29.68 -9.05
C ASN A 359 -22.32 28.78 -7.89
N PHE A 360 -21.02 28.54 -7.68
CA PHE A 360 -20.55 27.71 -6.57
C PHE A 360 -20.67 28.40 -5.21
N PHE A 361 -20.95 29.70 -5.16
CA PHE A 361 -21.06 30.46 -3.90
C PHE A 361 -22.50 30.90 -3.60
N SER A 362 -23.45 30.63 -4.50
CA SER A 362 -24.86 30.92 -4.24
C SER A 362 -25.46 29.84 -3.34
N LYS A 363 -26.12 30.26 -2.25
CA LYS A 363 -26.89 29.37 -1.37
C LYS A 363 -28.07 28.68 -2.07
N HIS A 364 -28.48 29.16 -3.24
CA HIS A 364 -29.60 28.58 -3.98
C HIS A 364 -29.18 27.32 -4.72
N VAL A 365 -29.84 26.21 -4.40
CA VAL A 365 -29.68 24.94 -5.13
C VAL A 365 -30.30 25.10 -6.52
N PRO A 366 -29.55 24.84 -7.61
CA PRO A 366 -30.11 24.88 -8.95
C PRO A 366 -31.21 23.83 -9.12
N TRP A 367 -32.35 24.21 -9.71
CA TRP A 367 -33.44 23.27 -10.00
C TRP A 367 -32.98 22.10 -10.89
N SER A 368 -32.05 22.36 -11.81
CA SER A 368 -31.42 21.34 -12.66
C SER A 368 -30.76 20.23 -11.85
N TYR A 369 -30.12 20.57 -10.73
CA TYR A 369 -29.49 19.59 -9.83
C TYR A 369 -30.52 18.66 -9.20
N LEU A 370 -31.68 19.20 -8.77
CA LEU A 370 -32.78 18.40 -8.24
C LEU A 370 -33.35 17.44 -9.29
N VAL A 371 -33.48 17.90 -10.54
CA VAL A 371 -33.95 17.07 -11.65
C VAL A 371 -32.98 15.91 -11.92
N PHE A 372 -31.69 16.16 -12.04
CA PHE A 372 -30.73 15.07 -12.28
C PHE A 372 -30.61 14.12 -11.07
N LEU A 373 -30.63 14.64 -9.84
CA LEU A 373 -30.57 13.82 -8.63
C LEU A 373 -31.79 12.91 -8.50
N THR A 374 -32.99 13.39 -8.82
CA THR A 374 -34.20 12.56 -8.82
C THR A 374 -34.13 11.46 -9.87
N ILE A 375 -33.64 11.75 -11.09
CA ILE A 375 -33.42 10.72 -12.12
C ILE A 375 -32.44 9.64 -11.63
N TYR A 376 -31.31 10.02 -11.03
CA TYR A 376 -30.35 9.05 -10.48
C TYR A 376 -30.89 8.28 -9.27
N GLY A 377 -31.75 8.91 -8.46
CA GLY A 377 -32.45 8.24 -7.36
C GLY A 377 -33.39 7.16 -7.88
N VAL A 378 -34.23 7.49 -8.86
CA VAL A 378 -35.17 6.54 -9.48
C VAL A 378 -34.42 5.40 -10.16
N GLU A 379 -33.34 5.69 -10.90
CA GLU A 379 -32.46 4.67 -11.48
C GLU A 379 -31.95 3.68 -10.41
N LEU A 380 -31.45 4.19 -9.29
CA LEU A 380 -30.93 3.40 -8.19
C LEU A 380 -32.01 2.49 -7.60
N PHE A 381 -33.21 3.03 -7.32
CA PHE A 381 -34.32 2.23 -6.81
C PHE A 381 -34.74 1.13 -7.80
N LEU A 382 -34.86 1.45 -9.09
CA LEU A 382 -35.20 0.48 -10.13
C LEU A 382 -34.15 -0.64 -10.22
N LYS A 383 -32.86 -0.29 -10.21
CA LYS A 383 -31.77 -1.28 -10.27
C LYS A 383 -31.73 -2.19 -9.04
N VAL A 384 -31.86 -1.63 -7.84
CA VAL A 384 -31.88 -2.40 -6.59
C VAL A 384 -33.09 -3.32 -6.53
N ALA A 385 -34.26 -2.86 -6.96
CA ALA A 385 -35.48 -3.66 -7.06
C ALA A 385 -35.39 -4.77 -8.12
N GLY A 386 -34.89 -4.47 -9.32
CA GLY A 386 -34.85 -5.41 -10.45
C GLY A 386 -33.79 -6.51 -10.34
N LEU A 387 -32.58 -6.16 -9.87
CA LEU A 387 -31.46 -7.11 -9.71
C LEU A 387 -31.46 -7.74 -8.31
N GLY A 388 -32.04 -7.06 -7.33
CA GLY A 388 -31.94 -7.42 -5.91
C GLY A 388 -30.69 -6.83 -5.25
N PRO A 389 -30.73 -6.56 -3.93
CA PRO A 389 -29.63 -5.91 -3.22
C PRO A 389 -28.30 -6.69 -3.29
N VAL A 390 -28.35 -8.02 -3.28
CA VAL A 390 -27.16 -8.88 -3.27
C VAL A 390 -26.43 -8.85 -4.62
N GLU A 391 -27.16 -8.98 -5.73
CA GLU A 391 -26.59 -8.91 -7.07
C GLU A 391 -26.15 -7.48 -7.39
N TYR A 392 -26.94 -6.47 -6.99
CA TYR A 392 -26.61 -5.07 -7.17
C TYR A 392 -25.27 -4.69 -6.51
N LEU A 393 -25.09 -5.02 -5.22
CA LEU A 393 -23.88 -4.70 -4.45
C LEU A 393 -22.66 -5.55 -4.86
N SER A 394 -22.85 -6.60 -5.66
CA SER A 394 -21.73 -7.42 -6.17
C SER A 394 -20.87 -6.68 -7.20
N SER A 395 -21.46 -5.72 -7.93
CA SER A 395 -20.76 -4.90 -8.91
C SER A 395 -20.19 -3.64 -8.28
N GLY A 396 -18.86 -3.46 -8.35
CA GLY A 396 -18.19 -2.27 -7.81
C GLY A 396 -18.67 -0.96 -8.44
N TRP A 397 -19.12 -1.01 -9.70
CA TRP A 397 -19.65 0.15 -10.41
C TRP A 397 -21.06 0.56 -9.96
N ASN A 398 -21.90 -0.40 -9.58
CA ASN A 398 -23.21 -0.14 -8.99
C ASN A 398 -23.05 0.35 -7.54
N LEU A 399 -22.07 -0.19 -6.81
CA LEU A 399 -21.70 0.28 -5.48
C LEU A 399 -21.22 1.74 -5.51
N PHE A 400 -20.41 2.12 -6.50
CA PHE A 400 -20.00 3.51 -6.72
C PHE A 400 -21.21 4.42 -7.01
N ASP A 401 -22.11 4.02 -7.91
CA ASP A 401 -23.32 4.80 -8.21
C ASP A 401 -24.18 5.00 -6.97
N PHE A 402 -24.33 3.95 -6.15
CA PHE A 402 -25.04 4.00 -4.89
C PHE A 402 -24.45 5.04 -3.93
N PHE A 403 -23.13 4.99 -3.69
CA PHE A 403 -22.48 5.94 -2.80
C PHE A 403 -22.56 7.37 -3.30
N VAL A 404 -22.33 7.62 -4.60
CA VAL A 404 -22.41 8.97 -5.16
C VAL A 404 -23.83 9.53 -5.08
N THR A 405 -24.86 8.73 -5.40
CA THR A 405 -26.26 9.16 -5.28
C THR A 405 -26.66 9.37 -3.82
N ALA A 406 -26.32 8.44 -2.92
CA ALA A 406 -26.63 8.53 -1.50
C ALA A 406 -25.94 9.73 -0.83
N PHE A 407 -24.68 10.00 -1.17
CA PHE A 407 -23.93 11.14 -0.67
C PHE A 407 -24.54 12.46 -1.16
N ALA A 408 -24.99 12.52 -2.41
CA ALA A 408 -25.71 13.68 -2.95
C ALA A 408 -27.06 13.93 -2.23
N PHE A 409 -27.85 12.88 -1.96
CA PHE A 409 -29.06 13.02 -1.13
C PHE A 409 -28.75 13.48 0.30
N LEU A 410 -27.67 12.97 0.90
CA LEU A 410 -27.22 13.41 2.23
C LEU A 410 -26.84 14.89 2.23
N GLY A 411 -26.11 15.36 1.20
CA GLY A 411 -25.78 16.77 1.04
C GLY A 411 -27.01 17.66 0.88
N LEU A 412 -27.99 17.23 0.07
CA LEU A 412 -29.25 17.95 -0.10
C LEU A 412 -30.06 18.02 1.21
N LEU A 413 -30.14 16.90 1.94
CA LEU A 413 -30.83 16.81 3.22
C LEU A 413 -30.15 17.69 4.28
N ALA A 414 -28.81 17.66 4.37
CA ALA A 414 -28.05 18.51 5.28
C ALA A 414 -28.25 20.00 4.99
N LEU A 415 -28.30 20.38 3.71
CA LEU A 415 -28.58 21.75 3.31
C LEU A 415 -30.02 22.17 3.65
N ALA A 416 -31.00 21.27 3.51
CA ALA A 416 -32.38 21.52 3.93
C ALA A 416 -32.51 21.75 5.45
N PHE A 417 -31.60 21.17 6.25
CA PHE A 417 -31.47 21.43 7.68
C PHE A 417 -30.56 22.63 8.02
N ASN A 418 -30.21 23.48 7.04
CA ASN A 418 -29.32 24.65 7.20
C ASN A 418 -27.92 24.32 7.75
N MET A 419 -27.40 23.12 7.49
CA MET A 419 -26.03 22.75 7.85
C MET A 419 -25.05 23.22 6.75
N GLU A 420 -24.75 24.53 6.75
CA GLU A 420 -23.89 25.23 5.77
C GLU A 420 -22.58 24.50 5.42
N PRO A 421 -21.83 23.90 6.37
CA PRO A 421 -20.58 23.22 6.05
C PRO A 421 -20.74 22.03 5.09
N PHE A 422 -21.95 21.48 4.87
CA PHE A 422 -22.16 20.36 3.95
C PHE A 422 -22.43 20.80 2.50
N TYR A 423 -22.46 22.11 2.21
CA TYR A 423 -22.67 22.62 0.86
C TYR A 423 -21.59 22.13 -0.14
N PHE A 424 -20.37 21.82 0.31
CA PHE A 424 -19.32 21.24 -0.56
C PHE A 424 -19.79 19.95 -1.25
N ILE A 425 -20.72 19.19 -0.67
CA ILE A 425 -21.26 17.97 -1.28
C ILE A 425 -22.00 18.30 -2.58
N VAL A 426 -22.72 19.43 -2.62
CA VAL A 426 -23.40 19.92 -3.83
C VAL A 426 -22.37 20.40 -4.86
N VAL A 427 -21.28 21.03 -4.41
CA VAL A 427 -20.15 21.43 -5.27
C VAL A 427 -19.51 20.22 -5.97
N LEU A 428 -19.47 19.06 -5.31
CA LEU A 428 -18.95 17.80 -5.86
C LEU A 428 -19.86 17.12 -6.90
N ARG A 429 -20.94 17.79 -7.38
CA ARG A 429 -21.82 17.29 -8.46
C ARG A 429 -21.08 16.76 -9.72
N PRO A 430 -19.91 17.28 -10.16
CA PRO A 430 -19.20 16.73 -11.31
C PRO A 430 -18.68 15.29 -11.10
N LEU A 431 -18.56 14.80 -9.86
CA LEU A 431 -18.16 13.41 -9.59
C LEU A 431 -19.15 12.39 -10.20
N GLN A 432 -20.41 12.79 -10.43
CA GLN A 432 -21.41 11.98 -11.11
C GLN A 432 -21.01 11.67 -12.57
N LEU A 433 -20.20 12.52 -13.21
CA LEU A 433 -19.73 12.33 -14.58
C LEU A 433 -18.71 11.19 -14.71
N LEU A 434 -18.08 10.77 -13.60
CA LEU A 434 -17.19 9.59 -13.57
C LEU A 434 -17.92 8.31 -14.02
N ARG A 435 -19.26 8.28 -13.98
CA ARG A 435 -20.07 7.19 -14.54
C ARG A 435 -19.83 6.98 -16.03
N LEU A 436 -19.48 8.03 -16.78
CA LEU A 436 -19.20 7.95 -18.21
C LEU A 436 -17.92 7.14 -18.49
N PHE A 437 -16.99 7.04 -17.55
CA PHE A 437 -15.76 6.24 -17.70
C PHE A 437 -16.05 4.74 -17.83
N LYS A 438 -17.25 4.29 -17.43
CA LYS A 438 -17.72 2.90 -17.64
C LYS A 438 -17.86 2.54 -19.11
N LEU A 439 -18.08 3.53 -19.98
CA LEU A 439 -18.34 3.33 -21.41
C LEU A 439 -17.09 2.78 -22.14
N LYS A 440 -15.91 3.33 -21.83
CA LYS A 440 -14.66 2.94 -22.50
C LYS A 440 -13.93 1.86 -21.71
N LYS A 441 -13.77 0.70 -22.33
CA LYS A 441 -13.06 -0.47 -21.78
C LYS A 441 -11.67 -0.13 -21.20
N ARG A 442 -10.91 0.76 -21.85
CA ARG A 442 -9.59 1.19 -21.37
C ARG A 442 -9.65 1.85 -19.98
N TYR A 443 -10.66 2.70 -19.71
CA TYR A 443 -10.80 3.36 -18.42
C TYR A 443 -11.25 2.40 -17.32
N ARG A 444 -12.13 1.45 -17.64
CA ARG A 444 -12.48 0.37 -16.71
C ARG A 444 -11.25 -0.41 -16.27
N ASN A 445 -10.43 -0.83 -17.23
CA ASN A 445 -9.20 -1.57 -16.93
C ASN A 445 -8.28 -0.77 -15.99
N VAL A 446 -8.11 0.54 -16.23
CA VAL A 446 -7.30 1.46 -15.40
C VAL A 446 -7.83 1.61 -13.97
N LEU A 447 -9.16 1.68 -13.79
CA LEU A 447 -9.74 1.79 -12.44
C LEU A 447 -9.70 0.44 -11.71
N ASP A 448 -9.95 -0.65 -12.42
CA ASP A 448 -9.82 -2.00 -11.86
C ASP A 448 -8.37 -2.31 -11.47
N THR A 449 -7.36 -1.88 -12.25
CA THR A 449 -5.94 -2.01 -11.89
C THR A 449 -5.65 -1.18 -10.63
N MET A 450 -6.15 0.06 -10.56
CA MET A 450 -5.93 0.97 -9.44
C MET A 450 -6.48 0.40 -8.12
N PHE A 451 -7.74 -0.06 -8.10
CA PHE A 451 -8.34 -0.64 -6.89
C PHE A 451 -7.69 -1.96 -6.48
N GLU A 452 -7.22 -2.77 -7.43
CA GLU A 452 -6.46 -4.00 -7.14
C GLU A 452 -5.09 -3.70 -6.51
N LEU A 453 -4.42 -2.63 -6.94
CA LEU A 453 -3.11 -2.21 -6.43
C LEU A 453 -3.18 -1.31 -5.19
N LEU A 454 -4.36 -0.78 -4.83
CA LEU A 454 -4.54 0.18 -3.73
C LEU A 454 -3.93 -0.29 -2.39
N PRO A 455 -4.09 -1.55 -1.93
CA PRO A 455 -3.45 -2.00 -0.69
C PRO A 455 -1.92 -1.98 -0.76
N ARG A 456 -1.35 -2.21 -1.96
CA ARG A 456 0.09 -2.14 -2.20
C ARG A 456 0.56 -0.69 -2.14
N MET A 457 -0.16 0.22 -2.81
CA MET A 457 0.10 1.67 -2.78
C MET A 457 0.01 2.23 -1.35
N ALA A 458 -1.00 1.85 -0.58
CA ALA A 458 -1.14 2.26 0.82
C ALA A 458 0.06 1.82 1.68
N SER A 459 0.60 0.62 1.44
CA SER A 459 1.79 0.15 2.16
C SER A 459 3.07 0.93 1.83
N LEU A 460 3.18 1.47 0.61
CA LEU A 460 4.28 2.35 0.18
C LEU A 460 4.09 3.79 0.67
N GLY A 461 2.86 4.31 0.59
CA GLY A 461 2.52 5.60 1.19
C GLY A 461 2.83 5.62 2.69
N LEU A 462 2.54 4.53 3.40
CA LEU A 462 2.90 4.40 4.81
C LEU A 462 4.42 4.36 5.03
N THR A 463 5.23 3.82 4.12
CA THR A 463 6.70 3.94 4.22
C THR A 463 7.18 5.37 4.07
N LEU A 464 6.61 6.14 3.14
CA LEU A 464 6.93 7.56 2.99
C LEU A 464 6.57 8.35 4.27
N LEU A 465 5.39 8.08 4.84
CA LEU A 465 4.97 8.69 6.11
C LEU A 465 5.90 8.36 7.28
N THR A 466 6.56 7.20 7.30
CA THR A 466 7.57 6.93 8.35
C THR A 466 8.81 7.81 8.23
N PHE A 467 9.23 8.16 7.00
CA PHE A 467 10.31 9.14 6.80
C PHE A 467 9.85 10.54 7.20
N TYR A 468 8.64 10.95 6.80
CA TYR A 468 8.09 12.24 7.20
C TYR A 468 8.01 12.38 8.72
N TYR A 469 7.57 11.33 9.42
CA TYR A 469 7.52 11.34 10.88
C TYR A 469 8.90 11.59 11.51
N SER A 470 9.95 10.91 11.07
CA SER A 470 11.28 11.13 11.62
C SER A 470 11.81 12.54 11.34
N PHE A 471 11.64 13.04 10.10
CA PHE A 471 12.10 14.39 9.74
C PHE A 471 11.28 15.49 10.40
N ALA A 472 9.97 15.29 10.56
CA ALA A 472 9.09 16.26 11.20
C ALA A 472 9.41 16.40 12.69
N ILE A 473 9.65 15.29 13.41
CA ILE A 473 10.08 15.35 14.81
C ILE A 473 11.40 16.12 14.94
N VAL A 474 12.39 15.82 14.09
CA VAL A 474 13.66 16.58 14.09
C VAL A 474 13.41 18.06 13.79
N GLY A 475 12.64 18.37 12.76
CA GLY A 475 12.33 19.74 12.36
C GLY A 475 11.58 20.52 13.43
N MET A 476 10.64 19.90 14.14
CA MET A 476 9.92 20.51 15.26
C MET A 476 10.85 20.84 16.43
N GLU A 477 11.75 19.92 16.81
CA GLU A 477 12.67 20.18 17.93
C GLU A 477 13.65 21.31 17.67
N PHE A 478 14.08 21.48 16.42
CA PHE A 478 15.10 22.48 16.05
C PHE A 478 14.54 23.77 15.47
N PHE A 479 13.36 23.75 14.85
CA PHE A 479 12.81 24.87 14.07
C PHE A 479 11.44 25.40 14.54
N CYS A 480 10.93 24.92 15.68
CA CYS A 480 9.69 25.43 16.27
C CYS A 480 9.82 26.92 16.67
N GLY A 481 8.85 27.74 16.27
CA GLY A 481 8.75 29.16 16.62
C GLY A 481 9.75 30.08 15.92
N ILE A 482 10.50 29.58 14.93
CA ILE A 482 11.55 30.35 14.23
C ILE A 482 10.98 31.21 13.10
N LEU A 483 9.98 30.70 12.38
CA LEU A 483 9.31 31.43 11.30
C LEU A 483 8.10 32.16 11.86
N TYR A 484 8.09 33.48 11.73
CA TYR A 484 7.00 34.36 12.17
C TYR A 484 6.74 35.44 11.10
N PRO A 485 5.56 36.09 11.08
CA PRO A 485 5.26 37.11 10.08
C PRO A 485 6.29 38.25 10.09
N ASN A 486 6.72 38.69 8.91
CA ASN A 486 7.69 39.77 8.69
C ASN A 486 9.11 39.50 9.25
N CYS A 487 9.54 38.24 9.30
CA CYS A 487 10.92 37.86 9.62
C CYS A 487 11.82 37.77 8.37
N CYS A 488 13.06 37.26 8.51
CA CYS A 488 13.97 36.98 7.39
C CYS A 488 14.34 38.20 6.51
N ASN A 489 14.24 39.42 7.04
CA ASN A 489 14.45 40.65 6.28
C ASN A 489 15.90 40.87 5.78
N THR A 490 16.87 40.17 6.35
CA THR A 490 18.30 40.25 5.99
C THR A 490 18.70 39.30 4.86
N SER A 491 17.81 38.41 4.43
CA SER A 491 18.11 37.41 3.40
C SER A 491 17.50 37.79 2.05
N THR A 492 17.88 37.05 1.00
CA THR A 492 17.33 37.20 -0.35
C THR A 492 15.86 36.78 -0.48
N VAL A 493 15.27 36.21 0.59
CA VAL A 493 13.88 35.71 0.61
C VAL A 493 12.96 36.60 1.44
N ALA A 494 13.40 37.80 1.82
CA ALA A 494 12.62 38.76 2.63
C ALA A 494 11.21 39.01 2.06
N ASP A 495 11.08 39.14 0.73
CA ASP A 495 9.80 39.39 0.05
C ASP A 495 8.77 38.27 0.28
N ALA A 496 9.22 37.02 0.47
CA ALA A 496 8.36 35.87 0.71
C ALA A 496 7.79 35.84 2.14
N TYR A 497 8.47 36.46 3.11
CA TYR A 497 8.07 36.46 4.52
C TYR A 497 7.40 37.78 4.97
N ARG A 498 7.17 38.71 4.04
CA ARG A 498 6.59 40.04 4.34
C ARG A 498 5.15 39.94 4.86
N TRP A 499 4.82 40.84 5.77
CA TRP A 499 3.47 41.08 6.27
C TRP A 499 3.29 42.59 6.49
N LEU A 500 2.60 43.25 5.56
CA LEU A 500 2.48 44.71 5.50
C LEU A 500 1.02 45.14 5.51
N ASN A 501 0.67 46.07 6.39
CA ASN A 501 -0.65 46.66 6.47
C ASN A 501 -0.68 48.00 5.75
N HIS A 502 -1.53 48.12 4.72
CA HIS A 502 -1.79 49.38 4.03
C HIS A 502 -3.24 49.81 4.27
N THR A 503 -3.44 50.99 4.83
CA THR A 503 -4.77 51.59 4.99
C THR A 503 -5.06 52.49 3.79
N VAL A 504 -6.00 52.07 2.94
CA VAL A 504 -6.51 52.87 1.82
C VAL A 504 -8.02 53.05 2.03
N ASP A 505 -8.48 54.30 2.11
CA ASP A 505 -9.90 54.66 2.21
C ASP A 505 -10.70 53.86 3.26
N ASN A 506 -10.25 53.90 4.52
CA ASN A 506 -10.81 53.16 5.68
C ASN A 506 -10.79 51.61 5.57
N ARG A 507 -10.17 51.03 4.54
CA ARG A 507 -9.95 49.58 4.44
C ARG A 507 -8.48 49.26 4.68
N THR A 508 -8.22 48.38 5.65
CA THR A 508 -6.91 47.76 5.83
C THR A 508 -6.76 46.64 4.81
N VAL A 509 -5.92 46.85 3.80
CA VAL A 509 -5.49 45.80 2.88
C VAL A 509 -4.15 45.27 3.39
N VAL A 510 -4.08 43.97 3.59
CA VAL A 510 -2.86 43.30 4.05
C VAL A 510 -2.16 42.68 2.85
N GLU A 511 -0.91 43.03 2.63
CA GLU A 511 -0.03 42.37 1.66
C GLU A 511 0.85 41.35 2.38
N GLU A 512 0.63 40.07 2.09
CA GLU A 512 1.30 38.95 2.75
C GLU A 512 2.07 38.10 1.73
N GLY A 513 3.26 37.62 2.10
CA GLY A 513 4.04 36.66 1.33
C GLY A 513 3.72 35.19 1.63
N TYR A 514 2.89 34.92 2.65
CA TYR A 514 2.37 33.61 3.09
C TYR A 514 3.38 32.54 3.53
N TYR A 515 4.67 32.61 3.18
CA TYR A 515 5.66 31.56 3.50
C TYR A 515 5.93 31.36 4.99
N TYR A 516 5.57 32.33 5.85
CA TYR A 516 5.62 32.15 7.31
C TYR A 516 4.63 31.10 7.85
N LEU A 517 3.63 30.69 7.05
CA LEU A 517 2.69 29.62 7.41
C LEU A 517 3.33 28.23 7.36
N ASN A 518 4.41 28.07 6.58
CA ASN A 518 5.13 26.82 6.40
C ASN A 518 6.15 26.59 7.52
N ASN A 519 5.63 26.40 8.73
CA ASN A 519 6.41 26.28 9.95
C ASN A 519 6.53 24.83 10.46
N PHE A 520 7.34 24.67 11.51
CA PHE A 520 7.54 23.42 12.24
C PHE A 520 7.01 23.52 13.67
N ASP A 521 5.93 24.29 13.89
CA ASP A 521 5.39 24.54 15.23
C ASP A 521 4.58 23.37 15.77
N ASN A 522 4.10 22.50 14.89
CA ASN A 522 3.39 21.28 15.26
C ASN A 522 3.56 20.22 14.17
N ILE A 523 3.20 18.97 14.50
CA ILE A 523 3.42 17.82 13.62
C ILE A 523 2.60 17.88 12.33
N LEU A 524 1.43 18.54 12.36
CA LEU A 524 0.55 18.66 11.19
C LEU A 524 1.09 19.69 10.20
N ASN A 525 1.47 20.88 10.67
CA ASN A 525 2.13 21.91 9.88
C ASN A 525 3.44 21.36 9.30
N SER A 526 4.24 20.68 10.13
CA SER A 526 5.46 20.02 9.68
C SER A 526 5.20 19.01 8.55
N PHE A 527 4.12 18.22 8.63
CA PHE A 527 3.76 17.28 7.56
C PHE A 527 3.36 17.98 6.26
N VAL A 528 2.65 19.10 6.33
CA VAL A 528 2.32 19.91 5.15
C VAL A 528 3.59 20.53 4.57
N THR A 529 4.44 21.14 5.38
CA THR A 529 5.74 21.69 4.97
C THR A 529 6.62 20.64 4.31
N LEU A 530 6.76 19.45 4.90
CA LEU A 530 7.54 18.35 4.29
C LEU A 530 6.90 17.83 2.99
N PHE A 531 5.57 17.85 2.89
CA PHE A 531 4.87 17.50 1.65
C PHE A 531 5.18 18.52 0.55
N GLU A 532 5.15 19.82 0.86
CA GLU A 532 5.54 20.88 -0.08
C GLU A 532 6.99 20.73 -0.55
N LEU A 533 7.91 20.43 0.37
CA LEU A 533 9.31 20.14 0.03
C LEU A 533 9.46 18.90 -0.89
N THR A 534 8.57 17.92 -0.78
CA THR A 534 8.58 16.71 -1.63
C THR A 534 8.10 16.99 -3.05
N VAL A 535 7.32 18.05 -3.26
CA VAL A 535 6.93 18.52 -4.60
C VAL A 535 8.10 19.25 -5.29
N VAL A 536 9.20 19.53 -4.59
CA VAL A 536 10.48 20.10 -5.08
C VAL A 536 10.38 21.55 -5.56
N ASN A 537 9.20 22.13 -5.73
CA ASN A 537 9.07 23.53 -6.14
C ASN A 537 9.33 24.51 -4.99
N ASN A 538 10.04 25.63 -5.24
CA ASN A 538 10.31 26.72 -4.29
C ASN A 538 10.88 26.29 -2.92
N TRP A 539 11.45 25.09 -2.81
CA TRP A 539 11.90 24.53 -1.54
C TRP A 539 13.06 25.32 -0.91
N TYR A 540 13.89 25.96 -1.73
CA TYR A 540 15.01 26.78 -1.28
C TYR A 540 14.54 28.03 -0.53
N ILE A 541 13.32 28.53 -0.77
CA ILE A 541 12.76 29.68 -0.04
C ILE A 541 12.60 29.34 1.45
N ILE A 542 12.05 28.15 1.73
CA ILE A 542 11.87 27.63 3.09
C ILE A 542 13.24 27.35 3.74
N MET A 543 14.16 26.75 2.99
CA MET A 543 15.53 26.49 3.45
C MET A 543 16.23 27.80 3.84
N GLU A 544 16.32 28.77 2.92
CA GLU A 544 17.01 30.04 3.17
C GLU A 544 16.33 30.85 4.28
N GLY A 545 14.99 30.82 4.36
CA GLY A 545 14.24 31.43 5.46
C GLY A 545 14.67 30.89 6.82
N ILE A 546 14.72 29.57 7.00
CA ILE A 546 15.15 28.94 8.26
C ILE A 546 16.63 29.18 8.53
N THR A 547 17.49 29.15 7.50
CA THR A 547 18.93 29.41 7.69
C THR A 547 19.20 30.85 8.12
N SER A 548 18.39 31.81 7.67
CA SER A 548 18.53 33.22 8.03
C SER A 548 18.30 33.49 9.53
N GLN A 549 17.51 32.63 10.17
CA GLN A 549 17.19 32.72 11.60
C GLN A 549 18.04 31.77 12.46
N THR A 550 18.74 30.80 11.85
CA THR A 550 19.48 29.76 12.57
C THR A 550 20.95 29.74 12.17
N SER A 551 21.43 28.64 11.58
CA SER A 551 22.80 28.41 11.17
C SER A 551 22.82 27.71 9.82
N HIS A 552 23.91 27.87 9.06
CA HIS A 552 24.14 27.21 7.78
C HIS A 552 24.01 25.69 7.84
N TRP A 553 24.25 25.07 9.00
CA TRP A 553 24.04 23.62 9.21
C TRP A 553 22.59 23.16 8.97
N SER A 554 21.61 24.05 9.08
CA SER A 554 20.22 23.73 8.72
C SER A 554 20.05 23.46 7.22
N ARG A 555 20.91 23.99 6.34
CA ARG A 555 20.92 23.63 4.90
C ARG A 555 21.09 22.12 4.70
N LEU A 556 21.95 21.49 5.52
CA LEU A 556 22.19 20.05 5.46
C LEU A 556 20.91 19.24 5.75
N TYR A 557 20.04 19.72 6.63
CA TYR A 557 18.75 19.07 6.91
C TYR A 557 17.88 19.01 5.64
N PHE A 558 17.72 20.14 4.94
CA PHE A 558 16.89 20.21 3.73
C PHE A 558 17.51 19.44 2.56
N MET A 559 18.83 19.54 2.36
CA MET A 559 19.53 18.78 1.32
C MET A 559 19.45 17.26 1.56
N THR A 560 19.60 16.82 2.82
CA THR A 560 19.45 15.40 3.19
C THR A 560 18.01 14.94 2.98
N PHE A 561 17.02 15.76 3.36
CA PHE A 561 15.61 15.46 3.14
C PHE A 561 15.29 15.31 1.65
N TYR A 562 15.79 16.22 0.80
CA TYR A 562 15.62 16.15 -0.65
C TYR A 562 16.17 14.84 -1.20
N ILE A 563 17.42 14.49 -0.88
CA ILE A 563 18.05 13.25 -1.38
C ILE A 563 17.25 12.02 -0.94
N VAL A 564 16.86 11.94 0.33
CA VAL A 564 16.09 10.81 0.87
C VAL A 564 14.72 10.70 0.20
N THR A 565 13.97 11.80 0.11
CA THR A 565 12.61 11.79 -0.45
C THR A 565 12.59 11.54 -1.94
N MET A 566 13.55 12.09 -2.69
CA MET A 566 13.74 11.84 -4.11
C MET A 566 13.93 10.33 -4.36
N VAL A 567 14.86 9.67 -3.65
CA VAL A 567 15.10 8.22 -3.78
C VAL A 567 13.86 7.42 -3.40
N VAL A 568 13.22 7.75 -2.29
CA VAL A 568 12.03 7.02 -1.83
C VAL A 568 10.88 7.18 -2.82
N MET A 569 10.63 8.39 -3.31
CA MET A 569 9.53 8.68 -4.23
C MET A 569 9.74 8.03 -5.59
N THR A 570 10.97 8.02 -6.12
CA THR A 570 11.26 7.39 -7.42
C THR A 570 11.09 5.88 -7.36
N ILE A 571 11.56 5.22 -6.29
CA ILE A 571 11.31 3.80 -6.04
C ILE A 571 9.80 3.52 -5.98
N ILE A 572 9.04 4.33 -5.25
CA ILE A 572 7.58 4.17 -5.11
C ILE A 572 6.87 4.31 -6.46
N VAL A 573 7.16 5.37 -7.22
CA VAL A 573 6.54 5.64 -8.52
C VAL A 573 6.86 4.55 -9.52
N ALA A 574 8.15 4.18 -9.65
CA ALA A 574 8.59 3.20 -10.62
C ALA A 574 7.93 1.83 -10.38
N PHE A 575 7.88 1.39 -9.12
CA PHE A 575 7.23 0.15 -8.73
C PHE A 575 5.72 0.13 -8.98
N ILE A 576 5.03 1.25 -8.73
CA ILE A 576 3.60 1.38 -9.02
C ILE A 576 3.38 1.29 -10.54
N LEU A 577 4.20 1.99 -11.32
CA LEU A 577 4.13 1.98 -12.79
C LEU A 577 4.38 0.60 -13.36
N GLU A 578 5.40 -0.13 -12.91
CA GLU A 578 5.70 -1.48 -13.39
C GLU A 578 4.52 -2.44 -13.12
N ALA A 579 4.00 -2.44 -11.88
CA ALA A 579 2.86 -3.26 -11.51
C ALA A 579 1.61 -2.92 -12.34
N PHE A 580 1.39 -1.64 -12.59
CA PHE A 580 0.26 -1.14 -13.35
C PHE A 580 0.36 -1.50 -14.84
N VAL A 581 1.52 -1.25 -15.45
CA VAL A 581 1.81 -1.56 -16.86
C VAL A 581 1.74 -3.06 -17.10
N PHE A 582 2.34 -3.87 -16.22
CA PHE A 582 2.27 -5.33 -16.29
C PHE A 582 0.80 -5.82 -16.28
N ARG A 583 -0.02 -5.35 -15.33
CA ARG A 583 -1.44 -5.75 -15.25
C ARG A 583 -2.22 -5.28 -16.48
N MET A 584 -1.99 -4.07 -16.95
CA MET A 584 -2.68 -3.54 -18.11
C MET A 584 -2.35 -4.33 -19.38
N ASN A 585 -1.07 -4.66 -19.58
CA ASN A 585 -0.62 -5.50 -20.69
C ASN A 585 -1.17 -6.92 -20.61
N TYR A 586 -1.21 -7.50 -19.40
CA TYR A 586 -1.81 -8.81 -19.14
C TYR A 586 -3.32 -8.82 -19.44
N SER A 587 -4.05 -7.83 -18.95
CA SER A 587 -5.49 -7.66 -19.23
C SER A 587 -5.77 -7.52 -20.73
N ARG A 588 -4.86 -6.89 -21.50
CA ARG A 588 -4.98 -6.79 -22.96
C ARG A 588 -4.74 -8.12 -23.67
N LYS A 589 -3.80 -8.94 -23.19
CA LYS A 589 -3.50 -10.28 -23.75
C LYS A 589 -4.65 -11.27 -23.49
N ASN A 590 -5.29 -11.21 -22.32
CA ASN A 590 -6.34 -12.16 -21.91
C ASN A 590 -7.77 -11.69 -22.22
N ARG A 591 -7.99 -11.10 -23.40
CA ARG A 591 -9.25 -10.45 -23.82
C ARG A 591 -10.52 -11.32 -23.70
N ASP A 592 -10.41 -12.64 -23.57
CA ASP A 592 -11.53 -13.59 -23.59
C ASP A 592 -12.04 -14.06 -22.20
N SER A 593 -11.39 -13.64 -21.09
CA SER A 593 -11.81 -14.00 -19.72
C SER A 593 -12.32 -12.81 -18.91
N GLU A 594 -12.85 -11.81 -19.61
CA GLU A 594 -13.47 -10.63 -19.01
C GLU A 594 -14.80 -11.00 -18.37
N VAL A 595 -14.80 -11.09 -17.03
CA VAL A 595 -15.81 -10.45 -16.17
C VAL A 595 -15.48 -10.61 -14.68
N ASP A 596 -14.70 -11.60 -14.25
CA ASP A 596 -14.52 -11.80 -12.81
C ASP A 596 -13.25 -11.18 -12.21
N SER A 597 -13.50 -10.30 -11.23
CA SER A 597 -12.56 -9.63 -10.31
C SER A 597 -11.73 -10.59 -9.42
N GLY A 598 -11.68 -11.87 -9.78
CA GLY A 598 -11.04 -12.93 -9.00
C GLY A 598 -10.70 -14.16 -9.85
N ILE A 599 -10.17 -15.17 -9.18
CA ILE A 599 -9.97 -16.50 -9.75
C ILE A 599 -11.19 -17.34 -9.34
N THR A 600 -11.83 -17.96 -10.33
CA THR A 600 -12.99 -18.83 -10.16
C THR A 600 -12.62 -20.27 -10.46
N LEU A 601 -13.19 -21.20 -9.69
CA LEU A 601 -13.04 -22.63 -9.89
C LEU A 601 -14.40 -23.29 -9.68
N GLU A 602 -14.89 -24.00 -10.69
CA GLU A 602 -16.13 -24.77 -10.59
C GLU A 602 -15.82 -26.23 -10.24
N LYS A 603 -16.53 -26.77 -9.25
CA LYS A 603 -16.48 -28.19 -8.87
C LYS A 603 -17.87 -28.69 -8.52
N GLU A 604 -18.21 -29.87 -9.01
CA GLU A 604 -19.45 -30.56 -8.70
C GLU A 604 -19.26 -31.59 -7.58
N ILE A 605 -20.31 -31.82 -6.79
CA ILE A 605 -20.40 -32.90 -5.81
C ILE A 605 -21.60 -33.77 -6.17
N SER A 606 -21.40 -35.09 -6.21
CA SER A 606 -22.49 -36.06 -6.40
C SER A 606 -23.13 -36.46 -5.06
N LYS A 607 -24.39 -36.91 -5.10
CA LYS A 607 -25.12 -37.40 -3.92
C LYS A 607 -24.35 -38.56 -3.24
N ASP A 608 -23.77 -39.46 -4.02
CA ASP A 608 -23.01 -40.61 -3.51
C ASP A 608 -21.73 -40.20 -2.76
N GLU A 609 -20.98 -39.24 -3.31
CA GLU A 609 -19.81 -38.66 -2.65
C GLU A 609 -20.20 -38.00 -1.32
N LEU A 610 -21.31 -37.26 -1.31
CA LEU A 610 -21.80 -36.57 -0.13
C LEU A 610 -22.26 -37.55 0.97
N ILE A 611 -22.89 -38.67 0.58
CA ILE A 611 -23.27 -39.75 1.50
C ILE A 611 -22.02 -40.42 2.09
N ALA A 612 -21.00 -40.69 1.27
CA ALA A 612 -19.73 -41.25 1.75
C ALA A 612 -19.07 -40.33 2.78
N VAL A 613 -19.05 -39.02 2.53
CA VAL A 613 -18.56 -38.03 3.49
C VAL A 613 -19.42 -38.01 4.76
N LEU A 614 -20.76 -38.02 4.63
CA LEU A 614 -21.65 -38.01 5.78
C LEU A 614 -21.42 -39.20 6.72
N LYS A 615 -21.27 -40.41 6.17
CA LYS A 615 -20.96 -41.63 6.94
C LYS A 615 -19.66 -41.48 7.72
N LEU A 616 -18.61 -40.94 7.09
CA LEU A 616 -17.32 -40.67 7.76
C LEU A 616 -17.48 -39.72 8.96
N TYR A 617 -18.33 -38.69 8.86
CA TYR A 617 -18.57 -37.76 9.97
C TYR A 617 -19.43 -38.36 11.08
N GLN A 618 -20.39 -39.24 10.74
CA GLN A 618 -21.20 -39.96 11.72
C GLN A 618 -20.36 -40.97 12.51
N GLU A 619 -19.53 -41.76 11.82
CA GLU A 619 -18.63 -42.74 12.44
C GLU A 619 -17.54 -42.07 13.29
N ALA A 620 -17.03 -40.92 12.86
CA ALA A 620 -16.00 -40.18 13.58
C ALA A 620 -16.54 -39.26 14.69
N TRP A 621 -17.85 -39.32 15.01
CA TRP A 621 -18.51 -38.45 15.99
C TRP A 621 -18.19 -36.96 15.76
N GLY A 622 -18.31 -36.52 14.51
CA GLY A 622 -18.06 -35.13 14.11
C GLY A 622 -19.02 -34.13 14.77
N ALA A 623 -18.69 -32.84 14.68
CA ALA A 623 -19.53 -31.79 15.26
C ALA A 623 -20.97 -31.84 14.69
N ALA A 624 -21.97 -31.72 15.56
CA ALA A 624 -23.38 -31.78 15.14
C ALA A 624 -23.74 -30.72 14.07
N SER A 625 -23.06 -29.57 14.08
CA SER A 625 -23.22 -28.52 13.07
C SER A 625 -22.75 -28.95 11.68
N ASP A 626 -21.64 -29.69 11.58
CA ASP A 626 -21.12 -30.21 10.31
C ASP A 626 -22.10 -31.23 9.72
N ILE A 627 -22.63 -32.13 10.55
CA ILE A 627 -23.62 -33.14 10.15
C ILE A 627 -24.92 -32.46 9.69
N ALA A 628 -25.44 -31.49 10.47
CA ALA A 628 -26.64 -30.74 10.11
C ALA A 628 -26.48 -29.98 8.79
N GLN A 629 -25.30 -29.44 8.51
CA GLN A 629 -25.03 -28.75 7.26
C GLN A 629 -24.99 -29.70 6.06
N LEU A 630 -24.36 -30.87 6.19
CA LEU A 630 -24.34 -31.89 5.12
C LEU A 630 -25.76 -32.41 4.84
N LEU A 631 -26.55 -32.66 5.89
CA LEU A 631 -27.97 -33.02 5.77
C LEU A 631 -28.80 -31.93 5.08
N LYS A 632 -28.50 -30.65 5.34
CA LYS A 632 -29.13 -29.53 4.64
C LYS A 632 -28.80 -29.49 3.15
N ILE A 633 -27.60 -29.89 2.75
CA ILE A 633 -27.23 -29.97 1.33
C ILE A 633 -27.96 -31.17 0.69
N LEU A 634 -28.03 -32.31 1.37
CA LEU A 634 -28.79 -33.49 0.90
C LEU A 634 -30.28 -33.17 0.72
N SER A 635 -30.92 -32.49 1.68
CA SER A 635 -32.33 -32.12 1.56
C SER A 635 -32.57 -31.10 0.44
N GLN A 636 -31.59 -30.24 0.13
CA GLN A 636 -31.65 -29.38 -1.05
C GLN A 636 -31.58 -30.20 -2.34
N MET A 637 -30.66 -31.17 -2.44
CA MET A 637 -30.54 -32.04 -3.61
C MET A 637 -31.83 -32.84 -3.85
N GLU A 638 -32.45 -33.35 -2.79
CA GLU A 638 -33.74 -34.06 -2.86
C GLU A 638 -34.89 -33.15 -3.28
N ARG A 639 -34.96 -31.93 -2.72
CA ARG A 639 -36.00 -30.96 -3.06
C ARG A 639 -35.99 -30.54 -4.54
N TYR A 640 -34.83 -30.57 -5.19
CA TYR A 640 -34.67 -30.19 -6.59
C TYR A 640 -34.58 -31.40 -7.54
N GLU A 641 -34.71 -32.63 -7.04
CA GLU A 641 -34.55 -33.87 -7.84
C GLU A 641 -33.21 -33.91 -8.61
N GLN A 642 -32.14 -33.38 -8.01
CA GLN A 642 -30.81 -33.29 -8.62
C GLN A 642 -29.81 -34.20 -7.91
N ASN A 643 -29.12 -35.06 -8.69
CA ASN A 643 -28.09 -35.97 -8.17
C ASN A 643 -26.70 -35.32 -8.06
N THR A 644 -26.48 -34.20 -8.73
CA THR A 644 -25.22 -33.43 -8.68
C THR A 644 -25.52 -31.97 -8.36
N LEU A 645 -24.63 -31.34 -7.58
CA LEU A 645 -24.72 -29.92 -7.25
C LEU A 645 -23.39 -29.24 -7.54
N VAL A 646 -23.45 -28.17 -8.34
CA VAL A 646 -22.28 -27.41 -8.77
C VAL A 646 -21.98 -26.31 -7.76
N PHE A 647 -20.74 -26.27 -7.30
CA PHE A 647 -20.21 -25.21 -6.45
C PHE A 647 -19.20 -24.36 -7.22
N LEU A 648 -19.29 -23.05 -7.00
CA LEU A 648 -18.36 -22.05 -7.51
C LEU A 648 -17.47 -21.58 -6.36
N GLY A 649 -16.18 -21.89 -6.45
CA GLY A 649 -15.12 -21.35 -5.61
C GLY A 649 -14.63 -20.03 -6.17
N ARG A 650 -14.62 -18.97 -5.35
CA ARG A 650 -14.09 -17.65 -5.76
C ARG A 650 -13.10 -17.11 -4.74
N ARG A 651 -11.98 -16.56 -5.23
CA ARG A 651 -11.05 -15.74 -4.43
C ARG A 651 -10.65 -14.47 -5.18
N SER A 652 -10.40 -13.39 -4.44
CA SER A 652 -9.77 -12.20 -5.01
C SER A 652 -8.31 -12.49 -5.38
N ARG A 653 -7.82 -11.80 -6.41
CA ARG A 653 -6.40 -11.85 -6.76
C ARG A 653 -5.58 -11.21 -5.64
N THR A 654 -4.40 -11.77 -5.42
CA THR A 654 -3.42 -11.32 -4.44
C THR A 654 -2.16 -10.90 -5.15
N LYS A 655 -1.32 -10.11 -4.46
CA LYS A 655 -0.01 -9.72 -5.00
C LYS A 655 0.85 -10.89 -5.47
N SER A 656 0.78 -12.04 -4.79
CA SER A 656 1.55 -13.21 -5.19
C SER A 656 1.09 -13.78 -6.52
N ASP A 657 -0.20 -13.68 -6.85
CA ASP A 657 -0.71 -14.16 -8.15
C ASP A 657 -0.16 -13.30 -9.30
N LEU A 658 0.00 -12.00 -9.07
CA LEU A 658 0.62 -11.09 -10.04
C LEU A 658 2.11 -11.41 -10.20
N SER A 659 2.85 -11.56 -9.09
CA SER A 659 4.27 -11.89 -9.11
C SER A 659 4.56 -13.27 -9.71
N LEU A 660 3.70 -14.28 -9.45
CA LEU A 660 3.81 -15.60 -10.07
C LEU A 660 3.70 -15.51 -11.61
N LYS A 661 2.83 -14.64 -12.11
CA LYS A 661 2.67 -14.42 -13.56
C LYS A 661 3.82 -13.59 -14.13
N MET A 662 4.33 -12.62 -13.39
CA MET A 662 5.45 -11.77 -13.80
C MET A 662 6.74 -12.57 -14.00
N TYR A 663 7.01 -13.52 -13.10
CA TYR A 663 8.22 -14.35 -13.12
C TYR A 663 7.98 -15.77 -13.65
N GLN A 664 6.91 -16.00 -14.42
CA GLN A 664 6.45 -17.34 -14.80
C GLN A 664 7.53 -18.19 -15.49
N GLU A 665 8.34 -17.56 -16.35
CA GLU A 665 9.37 -18.24 -17.15
C GLU A 665 10.54 -18.75 -16.29
N GLU A 666 10.83 -18.11 -15.16
CA GLU A 666 11.99 -18.45 -14.31
C GLU A 666 11.63 -19.35 -13.11
N ILE A 667 10.34 -19.46 -12.76
CA ILE A 667 9.91 -20.16 -11.54
C ILE A 667 10.31 -21.64 -11.55
N GLN A 668 10.27 -22.31 -12.71
CA GLN A 668 10.65 -23.73 -12.81
C GLN A 668 12.14 -23.92 -12.51
N GLU A 669 12.99 -23.06 -13.07
CA GLU A 669 14.43 -23.08 -12.80
C GLU A 669 14.71 -22.89 -11.29
N TRP A 670 13.98 -21.97 -10.64
CA TRP A 670 14.12 -21.76 -9.21
C TRP A 670 13.75 -23.01 -8.39
N TYR A 671 12.74 -23.77 -8.83
CA TYR A 671 12.36 -25.03 -8.18
C TYR A 671 13.43 -26.11 -8.34
N GLU A 672 13.99 -26.25 -9.53
CA GLU A 672 15.06 -27.22 -9.82
C GLU A 672 16.35 -26.90 -9.05
N GLU A 673 16.76 -25.63 -9.02
CA GLU A 673 17.90 -25.18 -8.23
C GLU A 673 17.69 -25.47 -6.73
N HIS A 674 16.48 -25.22 -6.22
CA HIS A 674 16.15 -25.49 -4.83
C HIS A 674 16.12 -26.99 -4.50
N ALA A 675 15.58 -27.82 -5.39
CA ALA A 675 15.59 -29.27 -5.23
C ALA A 675 17.04 -29.80 -5.15
N ARG A 676 17.92 -29.36 -6.05
CA ARG A 676 19.35 -29.68 -6.03
C ARG A 676 20.03 -29.27 -4.71
N LYS A 677 19.69 -28.10 -4.16
CA LYS A 677 20.21 -27.64 -2.85
C LYS A 677 19.74 -28.54 -1.70
N GLN A 678 18.47 -28.95 -1.70
CA GLN A 678 17.93 -29.86 -0.68
C GLN A 678 18.61 -31.24 -0.75
N GLU A 679 18.81 -31.78 -1.95
CA GLU A 679 19.52 -33.05 -2.14
C GLU A 679 20.96 -32.98 -1.62
N ARG A 680 21.68 -31.89 -1.90
CA ARG A 680 23.04 -31.70 -1.37
C ARG A 680 23.07 -31.66 0.15
N GLN A 681 22.17 -30.92 0.79
CA GLN A 681 22.07 -30.87 2.25
C GLN A 681 21.73 -32.25 2.84
N GLN A 682 20.81 -32.98 2.20
CA GLN A 682 20.40 -34.29 2.65
C GLN A 682 21.54 -35.31 2.51
N ARG A 683 22.32 -35.25 1.41
CA ARG A 683 23.54 -36.06 1.20
C ARG A 683 24.62 -35.75 2.24
N GLN A 684 24.83 -34.49 2.60
CA GLN A 684 25.78 -34.09 3.65
C GLN A 684 25.37 -34.62 5.03
N LEU A 685 24.07 -34.57 5.35
CA LEU A 685 23.52 -35.12 6.59
C LEU A 685 23.62 -36.66 6.64
N SER A 686 23.37 -37.34 5.52
CA SER A 686 23.50 -38.81 5.46
C SER A 686 24.96 -39.29 5.39
N GLY A 687 25.87 -38.49 4.83
CA GLY A 687 27.30 -38.79 4.75
C GLY A 687 28.07 -38.68 6.07
N CYS A 688 27.43 -38.18 7.14
CA CYS A 688 27.99 -38.16 8.49
C CYS A 688 27.75 -39.46 9.29
N VAL A 689 27.09 -40.46 8.70
CA VAL A 689 26.96 -41.81 9.28
C VAL A 689 28.07 -42.70 8.68
N VAL A 690 28.97 -43.14 9.55
CA VAL A 690 30.17 -43.97 9.37
C VAL A 690 30.12 -44.95 8.16
N PRO A 691 31.19 -45.10 7.35
CA PRO A 691 31.27 -46.19 6.40
C PRO A 691 31.39 -47.51 7.16
N SER A 692 30.36 -48.34 7.09
CA SER A 692 30.47 -49.75 7.47
C SER A 692 31.53 -50.40 6.57
N THR A 693 32.63 -50.81 7.18
CA THR A 693 33.62 -51.69 6.59
C THR A 693 32.91 -52.94 6.03
N PRO A 694 33.03 -53.25 4.74
CA PRO A 694 32.56 -54.52 4.23
C PRO A 694 33.55 -55.62 4.67
N GLN A 695 33.08 -56.55 5.52
CA GLN A 695 33.75 -57.84 5.66
C GLN A 695 33.82 -58.51 4.28
N PRO A 696 34.97 -59.08 3.87
CA PRO A 696 35.14 -59.60 2.52
C PRO A 696 34.44 -60.96 2.37
N PRO A 697 33.80 -61.22 1.21
CA PRO A 697 33.35 -62.56 0.85
C PRO A 697 34.54 -63.42 0.43
N GLY A 698 34.57 -64.66 0.92
CA GLY A 698 35.65 -65.62 0.71
C GLY A 698 36.02 -65.87 -0.76
N SER A 699 37.31 -65.95 -1.00
CA SER A 699 37.89 -66.34 -2.28
C SER A 699 38.16 -67.85 -2.35
N ARG A 700 37.39 -68.52 -3.22
CA ARG A 700 37.71 -69.63 -4.14
C ARG A 700 38.47 -70.89 -3.66
N GLN A 701 37.87 -72.03 -4.01
CA GLN A 701 38.51 -73.33 -4.27
C GLN A 701 39.82 -73.23 -5.06
N ARG A 702 40.85 -73.97 -4.60
CA ARG A 702 41.63 -74.88 -5.47
C ARG A 702 42.40 -75.91 -4.64
N SER A 703 42.17 -77.18 -4.94
CA SER A 703 42.91 -78.34 -4.48
C SER A 703 44.40 -78.25 -4.84
N GLN A 704 45.29 -78.69 -3.94
CA GLN A 704 46.41 -79.58 -4.26
C GLN A 704 47.02 -80.14 -2.95
N THR A 705 47.32 -81.43 -3.03
CA THR A 705 47.81 -82.40 -2.06
C THR A 705 49.30 -82.25 -1.72
N ILE A 706 49.78 -83.14 -0.82
CA ILE A 706 51.16 -83.47 -0.40
C ILE A 706 51.51 -82.74 0.92
N THR A 707 51.70 -83.36 2.09
CA THR A 707 52.07 -84.73 2.51
C THR A 707 51.51 -84.99 3.91
#